data_AF-A0A833DSV3-F1
#
_entry.id   AF-A0A833DSV3-F1
#
_cell.length_a   1.000
_cell.length_b   1.000
_cell.length_c   1.000
_cell.angle_alpha   90.00
_cell.angle_beta   90.00
_cell.angle_gamma   90.00
#
_symmetry.space_group_name_H-M   'P 1'
#
loop_
_entity.id
_entity.type
_entity.pdbx_description
1 polymer ?
#
loop_
_entity_poly.entity_id
_entity_poly.type
_entity_poly.pdbx_seq_one_letter_code
_entity_poly.pdbx_strand_id
1 'polypeptide(L)'
;MSRTILIRRVKLRNILSHEVSEIEFQTGLTAIVGPNGAGKSTIVDAIVYALFARGTRTVIRGKSKRDIIRRGATEGEIEVDIDIGGQTYRVRRVISTLRAEDAQLYQLDRDGRKVKLVATGVDNVVEHILRLFGVPSPETIRYTIISRQDELTKLLDLRPAERKDLILKLLGLHDLEKAREVLRPYLRKYLQEAAKLEVIRTEIDRRKRRLDAIDRELNRIEQELRELEERKKNLEAELERLKLLHKLLFEYANIRELEKKARELTEIENELRKLEEAIKYAAGIRSIDPSSLLTQLQELNQIKRALEKLNEKRTQILEDIRRVVERVSKLCTIAKLDENVEDVEKIVEMLRSELENLRAKKHRIEAETRMALEASKIIQESASCPVCGRPLDTELKRKLEKELEMKIVNGGNELRNINRIEQELEKALNELKTLERLRIDVDSKIELYRQQIEQLASQLRPRIAEANRLCEQVSKISIFAQCFDDERGCLAGLKCVHQQLESVEGRIAVLQERRRALYSELMYKNVDEVLKEAELLRSRLRALGVDPESVTYSMIEEKIHHVNASLIDVERTVSSLAQKRVDLLQQKSEIEKELKELEIEYKDLEKSSRIAKALEYLTETVLGRDGILAKQLTSLARELIERYANMVLKGMGLDLRISISTDFDISVWSPLGEIDIRNVSGGEKTAIATALRMALAYAILGRMPGFFILDEPTAHLDAERRRTLFDLIKRISEKLPQVIVVTHDIEVIDIADNVLEVYKEGARSIVRYVHKQ
;
A
#
# COMPACT_ATOMS: atom_id res chain seq x y z
N MET A 1 60.58 23.21 66.47
CA MET A 1 61.38 24.45 66.63
C MET A 1 60.69 25.55 65.84
N SER A 2 60.15 26.56 66.53
CA SER A 2 59.53 27.74 65.90
C SER A 2 60.53 28.41 64.96
N ARG A 3 60.10 28.86 63.77
CA ARG A 3 60.93 29.67 62.83
C ARG A 3 61.24 31.05 63.42
N THR A 4 61.87 31.14 64.58
CA THR A 4 62.17 32.40 65.27
C THR A 4 63.01 33.25 64.32
N ILE A 5 62.64 34.53 64.20
CA ILE A 5 63.28 35.49 63.31
C ILE A 5 64.15 36.40 64.18
N LEU A 6 65.44 36.52 63.87
CA LEU A 6 66.39 37.37 64.60
C LEU A 6 67.17 38.23 63.62
N ILE A 7 67.41 39.48 63.97
CA ILE A 7 68.37 40.33 63.26
C ILE A 7 69.75 40.02 63.83
N ARG A 8 70.71 39.70 62.96
CA ARG A 8 72.08 39.33 63.35
C ARG A 8 73.07 40.44 63.11
N ARG A 9 72.99 41.09 61.94
CA ARG A 9 73.98 42.09 61.51
C ARG A 9 73.35 43.15 60.62
N VAL A 10 73.81 44.38 60.77
CA VAL A 10 73.48 45.50 59.89
C VAL A 10 74.76 46.23 59.51
N LYS A 11 75.02 46.34 58.21
CA LYS A 11 76.15 47.08 57.66
C LYS A 11 75.65 48.21 56.80
N LEU A 12 76.11 49.42 57.10
CA LEU A 12 75.77 50.66 56.41
C LEU A 12 77.02 51.23 55.78
N ARG A 13 76.93 51.62 54.51
CA ARG A 13 77.99 52.35 53.80
C ARG A 13 77.39 53.53 53.05
N ASN A 14 77.87 54.73 53.33
CA ASN A 14 77.39 56.00 52.75
C ASN A 14 75.87 56.21 52.90
N ILE A 15 75.31 55.88 54.07
CA ILE A 15 73.89 56.08 54.40
C ILE A 15 73.77 57.20 55.43
N LEU A 16 73.13 58.31 55.07
CA LEU A 16 72.99 59.51 55.91
C LEU A 16 74.33 59.90 56.60
N SER A 17 74.36 59.92 57.93
CA SER A 17 75.55 60.25 58.71
C SER A 17 76.54 59.08 58.87
N HIS A 18 76.18 57.86 58.46
CA HIS A 18 77.05 56.67 58.51
C HIS A 18 77.89 56.56 57.22
N GLU A 19 79.19 56.77 57.33
CA GLU A 19 80.13 56.53 56.22
C GLU A 19 80.42 55.04 56.08
N VAL A 20 80.83 54.39 57.17
CA VAL A 20 80.87 52.94 57.32
C VAL A 20 80.46 52.62 58.76
N SER A 21 79.47 51.77 58.95
CA SER A 21 79.07 51.27 60.26
C SER A 21 78.65 49.81 60.16
N GLU A 22 79.12 48.98 61.07
CA GLU A 22 78.77 47.56 61.14
C GLU A 22 78.33 47.25 62.56
N ILE A 23 77.09 46.80 62.70
CA ILE A 23 76.44 46.53 63.98
C ILE A 23 76.03 45.06 64.00
N GLU A 24 76.39 44.36 65.06
CA GLU A 24 75.96 43.00 65.36
C GLU A 24 74.96 43.03 66.50
N PHE A 25 73.87 42.31 66.32
CA PHE A 25 72.77 42.23 67.27
C PHE A 25 72.77 40.87 67.94
N GLN A 26 72.74 40.91 69.27
CA GLN A 26 72.62 39.71 70.09
C GLN A 26 71.16 39.50 70.53
N THR A 27 70.90 38.36 71.17
CA THR A 27 69.64 38.09 71.86
C THR A 27 69.53 38.91 73.14
N GLY A 28 68.32 39.08 73.66
CA GLY A 28 68.03 39.93 74.82
C GLY A 28 67.74 41.38 74.43
N LEU A 29 67.81 42.29 75.41
CA LEU A 29 67.55 43.71 75.26
C LEU A 29 68.80 44.45 74.78
N THR A 30 68.79 44.91 73.54
CA THR A 30 69.81 45.82 72.99
C THR A 30 69.32 47.26 73.04
N ALA A 31 70.03 48.13 73.75
CA ALA A 31 69.78 49.57 73.76
C ALA A 31 70.78 50.31 72.85
N ILE A 32 70.25 51.08 71.90
CA ILE A 32 71.00 52.02 71.05
C ILE A 32 70.82 53.43 71.61
N VAL A 33 71.85 53.95 72.27
CA VAL A 33 71.82 55.22 73.01
C VAL A 33 72.71 56.28 72.39
N GLY A 34 72.41 57.55 72.64
CA GLY A 34 73.20 58.68 72.14
C GLY A 34 72.38 59.95 71.91
N PRO A 35 73.01 61.09 71.61
CA PRO A 35 72.32 62.36 71.45
C PRO A 35 71.40 62.39 70.21
N ASN A 36 70.46 63.34 70.20
CA ASN A 36 69.56 63.55 69.07
C ASN A 36 70.35 63.91 67.81
N GLY A 37 69.97 63.30 66.68
CA GLY A 37 70.67 63.50 65.41
C GLY A 37 72.03 62.79 65.29
N ALA A 38 72.40 61.90 66.23
CA ALA A 38 73.63 61.11 66.15
C ALA A 38 73.60 60.01 65.08
N GLY A 39 72.41 59.63 64.58
CA GLY A 39 72.23 58.57 63.58
C GLY A 39 71.61 57.28 64.12
N LYS A 40 71.18 57.23 65.39
CA LYS A 40 70.60 56.03 66.00
C LYS A 40 69.43 55.44 65.21
N SER A 41 68.41 56.24 64.94
CA SER A 41 67.22 55.81 64.19
C SER A 41 67.54 55.43 62.73
N THR A 42 68.64 55.95 62.16
CA THR A 42 69.11 55.54 60.82
C THR A 42 69.38 54.04 60.74
N ILE A 43 69.81 53.43 61.85
CA ILE A 43 70.08 51.98 61.91
C ILE A 43 68.78 51.19 61.76
N VAL A 44 67.75 51.55 62.52
CA VAL A 44 66.41 50.93 62.44
C VAL A 44 65.79 51.15 61.07
N ASP A 45 65.90 52.38 60.59
CA ASP A 45 65.46 52.79 59.27
C ASP A 45 66.10 51.94 58.17
N ALA A 46 67.42 51.72 58.22
CA ALA A 46 68.12 50.89 57.24
C ALA A 46 67.69 49.42 57.27
N ILE A 47 67.40 48.85 58.45
CA ILE A 47 66.81 47.51 58.58
C ILE A 47 65.47 47.47 57.84
N VAL A 48 64.58 48.43 58.13
CA VAL A 48 63.27 48.51 57.47
C VAL A 48 63.43 48.68 55.96
N TYR A 49 64.39 49.50 55.51
CA TYR A 49 64.65 49.70 54.08
C TYR A 49 64.96 48.39 53.39
N ALA A 50 65.97 47.71 53.91
CA ALA A 50 66.59 46.63 53.19
C ALA A 50 65.60 45.49 52.99
N LEU A 51 64.82 45.23 54.03
CA LEU A 51 63.89 44.13 54.10
C LEU A 51 62.57 44.41 53.39
N PHE A 52 62.04 45.63 53.49
CA PHE A 52 60.62 45.87 53.22
C PHE A 52 60.32 47.03 52.25
N ALA A 53 61.29 47.88 51.92
CA ALA A 53 61.02 49.00 51.02
C ALA A 53 60.79 48.53 49.57
N ARG A 54 59.69 49.03 48.98
CA ARG A 54 59.31 48.87 47.57
C ARG A 54 59.23 50.24 46.88
N GLY A 55 59.80 50.36 45.69
CA GLY A 55 59.69 51.56 44.84
C GLY A 55 60.19 52.88 45.45
N THR A 56 60.01 53.99 44.74
CA THR A 56 60.46 55.35 45.13
C THR A 56 59.57 56.07 46.13
N ARG A 57 58.37 55.54 46.45
CA ARG A 57 57.40 56.16 47.37
C ARG A 57 57.61 55.79 48.84
N THR A 58 58.33 54.71 49.12
CA THR A 58 58.58 54.24 50.49
C THR A 58 59.91 54.79 50.98
N VAL A 59 60.02 56.13 51.01
CA VAL A 59 61.22 56.80 51.52
C VAL A 59 61.18 56.77 53.04
N ILE A 60 62.24 56.26 53.67
CA ILE A 60 62.32 56.16 55.12
C ILE A 60 62.44 57.53 55.78
N ARG A 61 63.27 58.40 55.18
CA ARG A 61 63.44 59.81 55.52
C ARG A 61 63.73 60.58 54.24
N GLY A 62 63.02 61.69 54.02
CA GLY A 62 63.16 62.53 52.81
C GLY A 62 62.12 62.27 51.73
N LYS A 63 62.29 62.90 50.57
CA LYS A 63 61.37 62.83 49.41
C LYS A 63 61.97 62.04 48.24
N SER A 64 63.26 61.73 48.27
CA SER A 64 64.01 61.12 47.17
C SER A 64 65.10 60.16 47.64
N LYS A 65 65.60 59.31 46.74
CA LYS A 65 66.75 58.41 47.00
C LYS A 65 68.01 59.17 47.44
N ARG A 66 68.18 60.42 46.97
CA ARG A 66 69.32 61.29 47.34
C ARG A 66 69.32 61.65 48.81
N ASP A 67 68.15 61.65 49.45
CA ASP A 67 68.02 62.03 50.86
C ASP A 67 68.49 60.92 51.80
N ILE A 68 68.60 59.67 51.31
CA ILE A 68 69.09 58.51 52.07
C ILE A 68 70.61 58.38 51.93
N ILE A 69 71.16 58.72 50.76
CA ILE A 69 72.59 58.64 50.48
C ILE A 69 73.33 59.77 51.20
N ARG A 70 74.49 59.46 51.79
CA ARG A 70 75.37 60.44 52.43
C ARG A 70 75.73 61.58 51.46
N ARG A 71 75.69 62.83 51.94
CA ARG A 71 76.09 64.01 51.14
C ARG A 71 77.51 63.85 50.61
N GLY A 72 77.68 64.01 49.30
CA GLY A 72 78.97 63.84 48.61
C GLY A 72 79.21 62.44 48.02
N ALA A 73 78.40 61.44 48.38
CA ALA A 73 78.42 60.12 47.76
C ALA A 73 77.38 60.02 46.64
N THR A 74 77.67 59.22 45.61
CA THR A 74 76.74 58.88 44.52
C THR A 74 76.00 57.57 44.75
N GLU A 75 76.52 56.73 45.65
CA GLU A 75 75.96 55.42 46.01
C GLU A 75 76.05 55.15 47.52
N GLY A 76 75.05 54.46 48.04
CA GLY A 76 74.99 53.92 49.40
C GLY A 76 74.61 52.44 49.38
N GLU A 77 75.07 51.70 50.38
CA GLU A 77 74.86 50.26 50.49
C GLU A 77 74.40 49.88 51.90
N ILE A 78 73.41 49.00 51.95
CA ILE A 78 72.85 48.43 53.19
C ILE A 78 72.92 46.90 53.08
N GLU A 79 73.57 46.25 54.03
CA GLU A 79 73.46 44.81 54.22
C GLU A 79 72.78 44.49 55.55
N VAL A 80 71.82 43.57 55.53
CA VAL A 80 71.14 43.08 56.74
C VAL A 80 71.16 41.56 56.73
N ASP A 81 71.69 40.97 57.81
CA ASP A 81 71.66 39.53 58.02
C ASP A 81 70.53 39.18 59.00
N ILE A 82 69.66 38.26 58.59
CA ILE A 82 68.52 37.77 59.38
C ILE A 82 68.64 36.26 59.50
N ASP A 83 68.43 35.75 60.71
CA ASP A 83 68.30 34.33 60.99
C ASP A 83 66.82 33.96 61.07
N ILE A 84 66.38 32.99 60.27
CA ILE A 84 65.00 32.50 60.24
C ILE A 84 65.03 30.99 60.45
N GLY A 85 64.66 30.55 61.64
CA GLY A 85 64.58 29.12 61.97
C GLY A 85 65.92 28.38 61.86
N GLY A 86 67.03 29.06 62.16
CA GLY A 86 68.39 28.49 62.14
C GLY A 86 69.10 28.64 60.79
N GLN A 87 68.45 29.25 59.80
CA GLN A 87 69.04 29.57 58.52
C GLN A 87 69.26 31.09 58.38
N THR A 88 70.50 31.49 58.16
CA THR A 88 70.87 32.90 57.97
C THR A 88 70.71 33.30 56.50
N TYR A 89 70.10 34.47 56.29
CA TYR A 89 69.94 35.14 55.01
C TYR A 89 70.56 36.52 55.05
N ARG A 90 71.20 36.95 53.96
CA ARG A 90 71.76 38.29 53.78
C ARG A 90 70.99 39.03 52.70
N VAL A 91 70.40 40.16 53.07
CA VAL A 91 69.79 41.11 52.15
C VAL A 91 70.79 42.22 51.88
N ARG A 92 71.18 42.39 50.62
CA ARG A 92 72.09 43.44 50.17
C ARG A 92 71.34 44.39 49.25
N ARG A 93 71.42 45.69 49.55
CA ARG A 93 70.74 46.77 48.82
C ARG A 93 71.73 47.84 48.46
N VAL A 94 71.79 48.19 47.17
CA VAL A 94 72.63 49.28 46.65
C VAL A 94 71.73 50.36 46.09
N ILE A 95 71.75 51.51 46.74
CA ILE A 95 70.99 52.70 46.37
C ILE A 95 71.94 53.62 45.62
N SER A 96 71.57 54.00 44.39
CA SER A 96 72.35 54.90 43.56
C SER A 96 71.49 56.05 43.06
N THR A 97 72.09 57.24 42.93
CA THR A 97 71.46 58.36 42.21
C THR A 97 71.67 58.26 40.70
N LEU A 98 72.56 57.39 40.24
CA LEU A 98 72.95 57.27 38.83
C LEU A 98 72.34 56.05 38.13
N ARG A 99 72.02 54.99 38.88
CA ARG A 99 71.42 53.75 38.35
C ARG A 99 70.20 53.31 39.16
N ALA A 100 69.45 52.36 38.60
CA ALA A 100 68.37 51.69 39.32
C ALA A 100 68.89 51.03 40.60
N GLU A 101 68.02 50.90 41.59
CA GLU A 101 68.37 50.26 42.85
C GLU A 101 68.58 48.76 42.63
N ASP A 102 69.69 48.23 43.15
CA ASP A 102 69.99 46.81 43.12
C ASP A 102 69.67 46.17 44.48
N ALA A 103 69.05 45.00 44.45
CA ALA A 103 68.67 44.23 45.62
C ALA A 103 68.95 42.76 45.39
N GLN A 104 69.61 42.13 46.36
CA GLN A 104 70.02 40.73 46.29
C GLN A 104 69.75 40.05 47.62
N LEU A 105 69.17 38.85 47.59
CA LEU A 105 68.94 38.00 48.75
C LEU A 105 69.84 36.76 48.65
N TYR A 106 70.71 36.57 49.61
CA TYR A 106 71.58 35.40 49.71
C TYR A 106 71.21 34.53 50.91
N GLN A 107 71.39 33.22 50.77
CA GLN A 107 71.43 32.28 51.88
C GLN A 107 72.90 32.09 52.30
N LEU A 108 73.19 32.14 53.60
CA LEU A 108 74.52 31.99 54.16
C LEU A 108 74.73 30.62 54.82
N ASP A 109 75.97 30.13 54.88
CA ASP A 109 76.34 28.99 55.73
C ASP A 109 76.65 29.44 57.17
N ARG A 110 77.06 28.50 58.02
CA ARG A 110 77.46 28.75 59.42
C ARG A 110 78.69 29.65 59.54
N ASP A 111 79.53 29.71 58.50
CA ASP A 111 80.74 30.54 58.44
C ASP A 111 80.49 31.91 57.79
N GLY A 112 79.22 32.23 57.46
CA GLY A 112 78.82 33.51 56.88
C GLY A 112 79.11 33.67 55.38
N ARG A 113 79.44 32.59 54.67
CA ARG A 113 79.71 32.58 53.22
C ARG A 113 78.41 32.48 52.43
N LYS A 114 78.36 33.16 51.28
CA LYS A 114 77.18 33.15 50.39
C LYS A 114 77.06 31.80 49.70
N VAL A 115 76.11 30.98 50.12
CA VAL A 115 75.87 29.63 49.59
C VAL A 115 74.96 29.67 48.36
N LYS A 116 73.92 30.50 48.38
CA LYS A 116 72.91 30.55 47.32
C LYS A 116 72.36 31.96 47.13
N LEU A 117 72.25 32.40 45.87
CA LEU A 117 71.47 33.59 45.50
C LEU A 117 70.00 33.16 45.36
N VAL A 118 69.13 33.69 46.22
CA VAL A 118 67.71 33.30 46.32
C VAL A 118 66.84 34.17 45.41
N ALA A 119 67.10 35.47 45.37
CA ALA A 119 66.33 36.43 44.56
C ALA A 119 67.17 37.65 44.21
N THR A 120 66.85 38.28 43.07
CA THR A 120 67.41 39.55 42.59
C THR A 120 66.29 40.50 42.18
N GLY A 121 66.56 41.80 42.30
CA GLY A 121 65.58 42.85 42.03
C GLY A 121 64.71 43.17 43.25
N VAL A 122 64.39 44.45 43.43
CA VAL A 122 63.73 44.98 44.63
C VAL A 122 62.43 44.25 44.97
N ASP A 123 61.50 44.15 44.02
CA ASP A 123 60.17 43.59 44.30
C ASP A 123 60.23 42.08 44.59
N ASN A 124 61.01 41.32 43.81
CA ASN A 124 61.20 39.88 44.00
C ASN A 124 61.87 39.56 45.34
N VAL A 125 62.89 40.34 45.74
CA VAL A 125 63.56 40.19 47.05
C VAL A 125 62.57 40.47 48.17
N VAL A 126 61.81 41.56 48.12
CA VAL A 126 60.79 41.85 49.15
C VAL A 126 59.74 40.77 49.20
N GLU A 127 59.22 40.30 48.06
CA GLU A 127 58.22 39.23 48.04
C GLU A 127 58.74 37.93 48.65
N HIS A 128 59.99 37.55 48.37
CA HIS A 128 60.62 36.40 49.03
C HIS A 128 60.77 36.63 50.54
N ILE A 129 61.18 37.81 50.98
CA ILE A 129 61.28 38.15 52.41
C ILE A 129 59.90 38.07 53.09
N LEU A 130 58.84 38.61 52.49
CA LEU A 130 57.47 38.53 53.03
C LEU A 130 57.00 37.08 53.18
N ARG A 131 57.29 36.22 52.18
CA ARG A 131 57.00 34.78 52.25
C ARG A 131 57.82 34.07 53.34
N LEU A 132 59.10 34.43 53.53
CA LEU A 132 59.94 33.88 54.59
C LEU A 132 59.46 34.30 55.99
N PHE A 133 59.04 35.55 56.14
CA PHE A 133 58.47 36.08 57.39
C PHE A 133 57.06 35.54 57.65
N GLY A 134 56.31 35.15 56.61
CA GLY A 134 54.94 34.69 56.70
C GLY A 134 53.95 35.84 56.92
N VAL A 135 54.20 36.99 56.29
CA VAL A 135 53.34 38.19 56.42
C VAL A 135 52.80 38.63 55.05
N PRO A 136 51.57 39.16 54.99
CA PRO A 136 50.94 39.53 53.72
C PRO A 136 51.50 40.83 53.13
N SER A 137 52.02 41.74 53.96
CA SER A 137 52.51 43.03 53.49
C SER A 137 53.68 43.60 54.31
N PRO A 138 54.51 44.47 53.73
CA PRO A 138 55.50 45.27 54.46
C PRO A 138 54.91 46.06 55.63
N GLU A 139 53.67 46.54 55.44
CA GLU A 139 52.93 47.33 56.44
C GLU A 139 52.64 46.49 57.69
N THR A 140 52.45 45.18 57.53
CA THR A 140 52.27 44.25 58.65
C THR A 140 53.40 44.36 59.65
N ILE A 141 54.65 44.29 59.19
CA ILE A 141 55.82 44.36 60.07
C ILE A 141 55.92 45.72 60.75
N ARG A 142 55.59 46.82 60.04
CA ARG A 142 55.60 48.19 60.59
C ARG A 142 54.52 48.44 61.65
N TYR A 143 53.35 47.83 61.53
CA TYR A 143 52.27 47.99 62.52
C TYR A 143 52.30 46.93 63.64
N THR A 144 53.20 45.94 63.56
CA THR A 144 53.23 44.83 64.53
C THR A 144 54.56 44.67 65.26
N ILE A 145 55.70 44.71 64.56
CA ILE A 145 57.01 44.32 65.11
C ILE A 145 57.97 45.52 65.27
N ILE A 146 57.88 46.51 64.38
CA ILE A 146 58.79 47.66 64.35
C ILE A 146 58.01 48.94 64.61
N SER A 147 58.27 49.60 65.74
CA SER A 147 57.78 50.94 66.01
C SER A 147 58.82 51.99 65.68
N ARG A 148 58.52 52.89 64.75
CA ARG A 148 59.29 54.12 64.56
C ARG A 148 58.82 55.22 65.52
N GLN A 149 59.58 56.31 65.58
CA GLN A 149 59.22 57.52 66.32
C GLN A 149 57.79 58.00 65.98
N ASP A 150 57.02 58.33 67.02
CA ASP A 150 55.60 58.75 66.97
C ASP A 150 54.64 57.77 66.29
N GLU A 151 55.06 56.52 66.02
CA GLU A 151 54.17 55.51 65.43
C GLU A 151 53.47 54.66 66.47
N LEU A 152 54.03 54.58 67.69
CA LEU A 152 53.64 53.60 68.72
C LEU A 152 52.14 53.60 68.97
N THR A 153 51.54 54.78 69.19
CA THR A 153 50.11 54.94 69.47
C THR A 153 49.20 55.02 68.24
N LYS A 154 49.75 55.05 67.00
CA LYS A 154 48.95 55.29 65.78
C LYS A 154 47.74 54.36 65.64
N LEU A 155 47.86 53.09 66.01
CA LEU A 155 46.75 52.13 65.92
C LEU A 155 45.57 52.50 66.85
N LEU A 156 45.88 53.07 68.02
CA LEU A 156 44.87 53.56 68.98
C LEU A 156 44.24 54.87 68.50
N ASP A 157 45.03 55.75 67.89
CA ASP A 157 44.59 57.08 67.45
C ASP A 157 43.68 57.05 66.20
N LEU A 158 43.63 55.93 65.46
CA LEU A 158 42.71 55.73 64.33
C LEU A 158 41.25 55.66 64.78
N ARG A 159 40.34 56.15 63.93
CA ARG A 159 38.90 55.94 64.12
C ARG A 159 38.56 54.44 63.99
N PRO A 160 37.51 53.93 64.67
CA PRO A 160 37.17 52.50 64.64
C PRO A 160 37.07 51.91 63.23
N ALA A 161 36.42 52.61 62.29
CA ALA A 161 36.33 52.18 60.89
C ALA A 161 37.69 52.11 60.17
N GLU A 162 38.56 53.10 60.38
CA GLU A 162 39.92 53.14 59.80
C GLU A 162 40.81 52.05 60.42
N ARG A 163 40.65 51.79 61.73
CA ARG A 163 41.34 50.73 62.46
C ARG A 163 40.91 49.35 61.97
N LYS A 164 39.60 49.14 61.79
CA LYS A 164 39.01 47.93 61.23
C LYS A 164 39.59 47.67 59.83
N ASP A 165 39.52 48.64 58.93
CA ASP A 165 40.07 48.48 57.57
C ASP A 165 41.57 48.15 57.58
N LEU A 166 42.35 48.85 58.40
CA LEU A 166 43.78 48.56 58.57
C LEU A 166 44.01 47.13 59.07
N ILE A 167 43.33 46.69 60.14
CA ILE A 167 43.49 45.34 60.68
C ILE A 167 43.09 44.28 59.64
N LEU A 168 41.97 44.47 58.93
CA LEU A 168 41.53 43.55 57.89
C LEU A 168 42.53 43.49 56.72
N LYS A 169 43.12 44.63 56.34
CA LYS A 169 44.21 44.69 55.36
C LYS A 169 45.44 43.93 55.85
N LEU A 170 45.82 44.09 57.11
CA LEU A 170 46.97 43.39 57.72
C LEU A 170 46.74 41.88 57.85
N LEU A 171 45.49 41.42 57.94
CA LEU A 171 45.11 40.01 57.89
C LEU A 171 45.09 39.42 56.46
N GLY A 172 45.31 40.25 55.43
CA GLY A 172 45.29 39.81 54.03
C GLY A 172 43.89 39.65 53.43
N LEU A 173 42.83 40.16 54.07
CA LEU A 173 41.46 40.05 53.54
C LEU A 173 41.24 40.78 52.21
N HIS A 174 42.08 41.77 51.91
CA HIS A 174 42.13 42.41 50.59
C HIS A 174 42.48 41.43 49.46
N ASP A 175 43.17 40.33 49.74
CA ASP A 175 43.49 39.33 48.72
C ASP A 175 42.25 38.49 48.34
N LEU A 176 41.28 38.34 49.25
CA LEU A 176 39.97 37.76 48.93
C LEU A 176 39.19 38.66 47.96
N GLU A 177 39.25 39.98 48.15
CA GLU A 177 38.64 40.94 47.21
C GLU A 177 39.30 40.87 45.83
N LYS A 178 40.64 40.79 45.77
CA LYS A 178 41.35 40.59 44.49
C LYS A 178 40.93 39.30 43.80
N ALA A 179 40.84 38.19 44.54
CA ALA A 179 40.36 36.92 43.98
C ALA A 179 38.94 37.06 43.42
N ARG A 180 38.05 37.77 44.12
CA ARG A 180 36.70 38.08 43.63
C ARG A 180 36.73 38.90 42.34
N GLU A 181 37.54 39.95 42.25
CA GLU A 181 37.66 40.77 41.02
C GLU A 181 38.19 39.96 39.83
N VAL A 182 39.10 39.01 40.05
CA VAL A 182 39.59 38.10 39.01
C VAL A 182 38.48 37.16 38.50
N LEU A 183 37.59 36.70 39.38
CA LEU A 183 36.50 35.77 39.02
C LEU A 183 35.29 36.46 38.37
N ARG A 184 35.04 37.75 38.64
CA ARG A 184 33.89 38.50 38.12
C ARG A 184 33.75 38.49 36.59
N PRO A 185 34.82 38.69 35.79
CA PRO A 185 34.72 38.58 34.33
C PRO A 185 34.24 37.20 33.86
N TYR A 186 34.70 36.13 34.50
CA TYR A 186 34.27 34.76 34.18
C TYR A 186 32.81 34.54 34.55
N LEU A 187 32.38 35.00 35.73
CA LEU A 187 30.97 34.95 36.14
C LEU A 187 30.08 35.65 35.10
N ARG A 188 30.43 36.87 34.68
CA ARG A 188 29.66 37.62 33.66
C ARG A 188 29.56 36.85 32.35
N LYS A 189 30.67 36.27 31.88
CA LYS A 189 30.69 35.45 30.66
C LYS A 189 29.72 34.28 30.77
N TYR A 190 29.82 33.48 31.83
CA TYR A 190 28.97 32.29 31.99
C TYR A 190 27.51 32.64 32.26
N LEU A 191 27.19 33.77 32.91
CA LEU A 191 25.82 34.26 33.04
C LEU A 191 25.21 34.64 31.68
N GLN A 192 25.98 35.30 30.80
CA GLN A 192 25.51 35.63 29.45
C GLN A 192 25.26 34.38 28.60
N GLU A 193 26.12 33.37 28.70
CA GLU A 193 25.89 32.07 28.06
C GLU A 193 24.65 31.38 28.63
N ALA A 194 24.53 31.33 29.96
CA ALA A 194 23.38 30.71 30.64
C ALA A 194 22.04 31.37 30.30
N ALA A 195 22.02 32.69 30.05
CA ALA A 195 20.81 33.40 29.63
C ALA A 195 20.27 32.93 28.27
N LYS A 196 21.12 32.41 27.38
CA LYS A 196 20.71 31.85 26.09
C LYS A 196 19.99 30.50 26.21
N LEU A 197 20.15 29.81 27.35
CA LEU A 197 19.64 28.47 27.56
C LEU A 197 18.12 28.39 27.41
N GLU A 198 17.40 29.38 27.94
CA GLU A 198 15.94 29.45 27.83
C GLU A 198 15.49 29.67 26.37
N VAL A 199 16.19 30.54 25.64
CA VAL A 199 15.94 30.77 24.21
C VAL A 199 16.13 29.48 23.40
N ILE A 200 17.25 28.78 23.57
CA ILE A 200 17.50 27.52 22.87
C ILE A 200 16.47 26.45 23.26
N ARG A 201 16.08 26.38 24.52
CA ARG A 201 15.03 25.46 24.98
C ARG A 201 13.72 25.71 24.23
N THR A 202 13.28 26.96 24.14
CA THR A 202 12.04 27.32 23.43
C THR A 202 12.12 27.00 21.95
N GLU A 203 13.30 27.14 21.34
CA GLU A 203 13.50 26.85 19.92
C GLU A 203 13.51 25.34 19.64
N ILE A 204 14.13 24.53 20.51
CA ILE A 204 14.03 23.06 20.49
C ILE A 204 12.58 22.61 20.57
N ASP A 205 11.81 23.16 21.53
CA ASP A 205 10.40 22.80 21.72
C ASP A 205 9.56 23.19 20.49
N ARG A 206 9.83 24.34 19.88
CA ARG A 206 9.17 24.78 18.64
C ARG A 206 9.44 23.82 17.48
N ARG A 207 10.69 23.42 17.27
CA ARG A 207 11.08 22.47 16.22
C ARG A 207 10.50 21.08 16.44
N LYS A 208 10.47 20.58 17.69
CA LYS A 208 9.80 19.32 18.04
C LYS A 208 8.31 19.34 17.69
N ARG A 209 7.59 20.41 18.03
CA ARG A 209 6.17 20.56 17.65
C ARG A 209 5.96 20.56 16.13
N ARG A 210 6.87 21.18 15.38
CA ARG A 210 6.83 21.18 13.90
C ARG A 210 7.08 19.79 13.34
N LEU A 211 8.02 19.05 13.91
CA LEU A 211 8.30 17.65 13.58
C LEU A 211 7.08 16.77 13.80
N ASP A 212 6.43 16.89 14.97
CA ASP A 212 5.21 16.15 15.32
C ASP A 212 4.03 16.46 14.38
N ALA A 213 3.98 17.68 13.82
CA ALA A 213 2.97 18.07 12.85
C ALA A 213 3.24 17.43 11.48
N ILE A 214 4.50 17.45 11.03
CA ILE A 214 4.93 16.79 9.79
C ILE A 214 4.68 15.28 9.87
N ASP A 215 5.00 14.63 10.99
CA ASP A 215 4.75 13.20 11.17
C ASP A 215 3.27 12.84 11.10
N ARG A 216 2.40 13.68 11.68
CA ARG A 216 0.96 13.49 11.56
C ARG A 216 0.48 13.65 10.12
N GLU A 217 1.02 14.60 9.37
CA GLU A 217 0.66 14.82 7.97
C GLU A 217 1.19 13.70 7.06
N LEU A 218 2.41 13.22 7.27
CA LEU A 218 2.97 12.06 6.59
C LEU A 218 2.12 10.81 6.81
N ASN A 219 1.72 10.52 8.06
CA ASN A 219 0.86 9.38 8.36
C ASN A 219 -0.50 9.45 7.63
N ARG A 220 -1.09 10.65 7.52
CA ARG A 220 -2.33 10.85 6.75
C ARG A 220 -2.12 10.59 5.26
N ILE A 221 -1.07 11.17 4.68
CA ILE A 221 -0.74 10.99 3.26
C ILE A 221 -0.44 9.52 2.96
N GLU A 222 0.28 8.81 3.85
CA GLU A 222 0.53 7.37 3.68
C GLU A 222 -0.74 6.53 3.73
N GLN A 223 -1.71 6.89 4.58
CA GLN A 223 -3.00 6.22 4.62
C GLN A 223 -3.80 6.48 3.33
N GLU A 224 -3.89 7.75 2.91
CA GLU A 224 -4.57 8.13 1.65
C GLU A 224 -3.94 7.45 0.43
N LEU A 225 -2.61 7.36 0.37
CA LEU A 225 -1.90 6.65 -0.70
C LEU A 225 -2.27 5.16 -0.74
N ARG A 226 -2.33 4.49 0.41
CA ARG A 226 -2.73 3.07 0.47
C ARG A 226 -4.15 2.86 -0.04
N GLU A 227 -5.09 3.72 0.36
CA GLU A 227 -6.49 3.65 -0.08
C GLU A 227 -6.60 3.90 -1.60
N LEU A 228 -5.84 4.86 -2.14
CA LEU A 228 -5.80 5.15 -3.57
C LEU A 228 -5.12 4.05 -4.38
N GLU A 229 -4.04 3.43 -3.87
CA GLU A 229 -3.37 2.29 -4.50
C GLU A 229 -4.30 1.06 -4.58
N GLU A 230 -5.05 0.79 -3.52
CA GLU A 230 -6.06 -0.28 -3.52
C GLU A 230 -7.19 0.03 -4.50
N ARG A 231 -7.67 1.28 -4.53
CA ARG A 231 -8.67 1.73 -5.51
C ARG A 231 -8.16 1.62 -6.94
N LYS A 232 -6.90 1.99 -7.21
CA LYS A 232 -6.24 1.83 -8.51
C LYS A 232 -6.25 0.36 -8.93
N LYS A 233 -5.80 -0.54 -8.06
CA LYS A 233 -5.77 -1.99 -8.32
C LYS A 233 -7.16 -2.55 -8.66
N ASN A 234 -8.19 -2.09 -7.94
CA ASN A 234 -9.57 -2.50 -8.21
C ASN A 234 -10.07 -2.01 -9.57
N LEU A 235 -9.79 -0.75 -9.93
CA LEU A 235 -10.13 -0.20 -11.24
C LEU A 235 -9.37 -0.88 -12.38
N GLU A 236 -8.10 -1.23 -12.19
CA GLU A 236 -7.30 -1.99 -13.15
C GLU A 236 -7.90 -3.39 -13.41
N ALA A 237 -8.29 -4.09 -12.34
CA ALA A 237 -8.95 -5.40 -12.45
C ALA A 237 -10.33 -5.28 -13.14
N GLU A 238 -11.10 -4.24 -12.82
CA GLU A 238 -12.36 -3.94 -13.50
C GLU A 238 -12.15 -3.65 -14.99
N LEU A 239 -11.11 -2.87 -15.32
CA LEU A 239 -10.76 -2.55 -16.70
C LEU A 239 -10.36 -3.80 -17.49
N GLU A 240 -9.56 -4.71 -16.92
CA GLU A 240 -9.22 -5.98 -17.57
C GLU A 240 -10.47 -6.84 -17.81
N ARG A 241 -11.37 -6.92 -16.83
CA ARG A 241 -12.64 -7.65 -16.97
C ARG A 241 -13.49 -7.04 -18.09
N LEU A 242 -13.61 -5.72 -18.13
CA LEU A 242 -14.38 -5.02 -19.17
C LEU A 242 -13.76 -5.19 -20.55
N LYS A 243 -12.42 -5.16 -20.68
CA LYS A 243 -11.72 -5.43 -21.96
C LYS A 243 -11.94 -6.86 -22.44
N LEU A 244 -11.90 -7.85 -21.55
CA LEU A 244 -12.23 -9.24 -21.89
C LEU A 244 -13.68 -9.37 -22.36
N LEU A 245 -14.61 -8.74 -21.64
CA LEU A 245 -16.03 -8.76 -21.96
C LEU A 245 -16.33 -8.07 -23.30
N HIS A 246 -15.66 -6.94 -23.56
CA HIS A 246 -15.70 -6.21 -24.83
C HIS A 246 -15.24 -7.09 -26.00
N LYS A 247 -14.10 -7.79 -25.84
CA LYS A 247 -13.60 -8.73 -26.85
C LYS A 247 -14.59 -9.87 -27.13
N LEU A 248 -15.13 -10.50 -26.08
CA LEU A 248 -16.08 -11.61 -26.24
C LEU A 248 -17.42 -11.16 -26.85
N LEU A 249 -17.91 -9.96 -26.52
CA LEU A 249 -19.11 -9.39 -27.13
C LEU A 249 -18.88 -9.05 -28.61
N PHE A 250 -17.70 -8.58 -28.97
CA PHE A 250 -17.33 -8.34 -30.37
C PHE A 250 -17.30 -9.65 -31.17
N GLU A 251 -16.63 -10.68 -30.65
CA GLU A 251 -16.61 -12.03 -31.25
C GLU A 251 -18.03 -12.60 -31.37
N TYR A 252 -18.86 -12.42 -30.34
CA TYR A 252 -20.26 -12.86 -30.34
C TYR A 252 -21.13 -12.09 -31.35
N ALA A 253 -20.95 -10.78 -31.49
CA ALA A 253 -21.67 -9.96 -32.47
C ALA A 253 -21.38 -10.45 -33.91
N ASN A 254 -20.11 -10.74 -34.21
CA ASN A 254 -19.70 -11.26 -35.51
C ASN A 254 -20.28 -12.65 -35.79
N ILE A 255 -20.28 -13.55 -34.80
CA ILE A 255 -20.80 -14.90 -35.00
C ILE A 255 -22.32 -14.97 -35.02
N ARG A 256 -23.01 -14.04 -34.37
CA ARG A 256 -24.49 -14.02 -34.30
C ARG A 256 -25.13 -13.89 -35.68
N GLU A 257 -24.52 -13.12 -36.59
CA GLU A 257 -25.02 -13.05 -37.98
C GLU A 257 -24.82 -14.37 -38.72
N LEU A 258 -23.66 -15.01 -38.54
CA LEU A 258 -23.38 -16.32 -39.13
C LEU A 258 -24.29 -17.41 -38.55
N GLU A 259 -24.60 -17.35 -37.25
CA GLU A 259 -25.50 -18.28 -36.57
C GLU A 259 -26.92 -18.21 -37.12
N LYS A 260 -27.45 -17.00 -37.40
CA LYS A 260 -28.76 -16.84 -38.03
C LYS A 260 -28.80 -17.50 -39.41
N LYS A 261 -27.77 -17.27 -40.22
CA LYS A 261 -27.65 -17.86 -41.56
C LYS A 261 -27.47 -19.38 -41.52
N ALA A 262 -26.71 -19.88 -40.55
CA ALA A 262 -26.53 -21.31 -40.28
C ALA A 262 -27.85 -22.00 -39.91
N ARG A 263 -28.69 -21.37 -39.06
CA ARG A 263 -30.03 -21.88 -38.72
C ARG A 263 -30.97 -21.89 -39.93
N GLU A 264 -31.00 -20.81 -40.70
CA GLU A 264 -31.78 -20.73 -41.96
C GLU A 264 -31.35 -21.85 -42.93
N LEU A 265 -30.05 -22.11 -43.03
CA LEU A 265 -29.51 -23.20 -43.86
C LEU A 265 -29.96 -24.58 -43.38
N THR A 266 -29.92 -24.87 -42.07
CA THR A 266 -30.43 -26.16 -41.54
C THR A 266 -31.92 -26.36 -41.77
N GLU A 267 -32.72 -25.31 -41.70
CA GLU A 267 -34.16 -25.38 -42.00
C GLU A 267 -34.37 -25.72 -43.49
N ILE A 268 -33.67 -25.02 -44.39
CA ILE A 268 -33.73 -25.27 -45.84
C ILE A 268 -33.23 -26.67 -46.20
N GLU A 269 -32.16 -27.17 -45.58
CA GLU A 269 -31.64 -28.52 -45.83
C GLU A 269 -32.63 -29.61 -45.38
N ASN A 270 -33.28 -29.42 -44.24
CA ASN A 270 -34.33 -30.32 -43.77
C ASN A 270 -35.56 -30.32 -44.69
N GLU A 271 -35.95 -29.15 -45.20
CA GLU A 271 -37.05 -29.04 -46.18
C GLU A 271 -36.69 -29.67 -47.52
N LEU A 272 -35.50 -29.40 -48.06
CA LEU A 272 -35.00 -30.01 -49.30
C LEU A 272 -34.96 -31.53 -49.19
N ARG A 273 -34.47 -32.08 -48.08
CA ARG A 273 -34.43 -33.53 -47.87
C ARG A 273 -35.82 -34.16 -47.97
N LYS A 274 -36.83 -33.56 -47.34
CA LYS A 274 -38.23 -34.05 -47.41
C LYS A 274 -38.80 -33.99 -48.82
N LEU A 275 -38.49 -32.92 -49.58
CA LEU A 275 -38.99 -32.71 -50.94
C LEU A 275 -38.26 -33.61 -51.96
N GLU A 276 -36.94 -33.78 -51.84
CA GLU A 276 -36.13 -34.67 -52.69
C GLU A 276 -36.50 -36.15 -52.48
N GLU A 277 -36.75 -36.57 -51.24
CA GLU A 277 -37.30 -37.89 -50.94
C GLU A 277 -38.66 -38.10 -51.63
N ALA A 278 -39.56 -37.10 -51.61
CA ALA A 278 -40.86 -37.20 -52.26
C ALA A 278 -40.77 -37.33 -53.80
N ILE A 279 -39.86 -36.62 -54.46
CA ILE A 279 -39.64 -36.75 -55.92
C ILE A 279 -39.12 -38.13 -56.30
N LYS A 280 -38.19 -38.69 -55.51
CA LYS A 280 -37.58 -40.00 -55.81
C LYS A 280 -38.62 -41.11 -55.92
N TYR A 281 -39.63 -41.11 -55.05
CA TYR A 281 -40.71 -42.08 -55.12
C TYR A 281 -41.70 -41.81 -56.26
N ALA A 282 -41.93 -40.54 -56.59
CA ALA A 282 -42.86 -40.16 -57.65
C ALA A 282 -42.30 -40.29 -59.09
N ALA A 283 -40.97 -40.41 -59.25
CA ALA A 283 -40.33 -40.60 -60.56
C ALA A 283 -40.81 -41.86 -61.32
N GLY A 284 -41.24 -42.91 -60.62
CA GLY A 284 -41.79 -44.13 -61.23
C GLY A 284 -43.10 -43.91 -62.01
N ILE A 285 -43.85 -42.86 -61.67
CA ILE A 285 -45.15 -42.53 -62.27
C ILE A 285 -45.01 -41.96 -63.69
N ARG A 286 -43.86 -41.36 -64.04
CA ARG A 286 -43.62 -40.78 -65.38
C ARG A 286 -43.71 -41.79 -66.53
N SER A 287 -43.57 -43.09 -66.22
CA SER A 287 -43.51 -44.17 -67.22
C SER A 287 -44.89 -44.68 -67.69
N ILE A 288 -45.98 -44.29 -67.02
CA ILE A 288 -47.34 -44.73 -67.36
C ILE A 288 -48.11 -43.54 -67.94
N ASP A 289 -48.51 -43.62 -69.21
CA ASP A 289 -49.43 -42.65 -69.83
C ASP A 289 -50.89 -43.07 -69.53
N PRO A 290 -51.60 -42.36 -68.62
CA PRO A 290 -52.95 -42.74 -68.21
C PRO A 290 -53.98 -42.60 -69.34
N SER A 291 -53.68 -41.80 -70.36
CA SER A 291 -54.56 -41.48 -71.49
C SER A 291 -54.75 -42.69 -72.40
N SER A 292 -53.66 -43.39 -72.71
CA SER A 292 -53.63 -44.57 -73.60
C SER A 292 -54.36 -45.77 -73.00
N LEU A 293 -54.32 -45.96 -71.68
CA LEU A 293 -54.96 -47.08 -70.99
C LEU A 293 -56.50 -46.97 -71.00
N LEU A 294 -57.02 -45.74 -70.95
CA LEU A 294 -58.45 -45.47 -70.87
C LEU A 294 -59.18 -45.84 -72.18
N THR A 295 -58.56 -45.55 -73.33
CA THR A 295 -59.12 -45.80 -74.67
C THR A 295 -59.26 -47.29 -74.95
N GLN A 296 -58.24 -48.09 -74.59
CA GLN A 296 -58.23 -49.54 -74.83
C GLN A 296 -59.26 -50.29 -73.96
N LEU A 297 -59.55 -49.80 -72.75
CA LEU A 297 -60.61 -50.34 -71.89
C LEU A 297 -62.02 -50.07 -72.43
N GLN A 298 -62.22 -48.96 -73.16
CA GLN A 298 -63.50 -48.63 -73.78
C GLN A 298 -63.81 -49.52 -75.00
N GLU A 299 -62.80 -49.81 -75.84
CA GLU A 299 -62.95 -50.71 -77.00
C GLU A 299 -63.37 -52.13 -76.58
N LEU A 300 -62.75 -52.66 -75.52
CA LEU A 300 -63.05 -54.02 -75.02
C LEU A 300 -64.51 -54.16 -74.54
N ASN A 301 -65.07 -53.10 -73.97
CA ASN A 301 -66.47 -53.09 -73.52
C ASN A 301 -67.47 -52.98 -74.69
N GLN A 302 -67.12 -52.32 -75.79
CA GLN A 302 -67.99 -52.24 -76.97
C GLN A 302 -68.11 -53.60 -77.68
N ILE A 303 -67.01 -54.35 -77.81
CA ILE A 303 -67.00 -55.66 -78.46
C ILE A 303 -67.83 -56.68 -77.66
N LYS A 304 -67.76 -56.66 -76.32
CA LYS A 304 -68.58 -57.53 -75.46
C LYS A 304 -70.08 -57.32 -75.66
N ARG A 305 -70.54 -56.06 -75.76
CA ARG A 305 -71.96 -55.74 -75.98
C ARG A 305 -72.47 -56.18 -77.36
N ALA A 306 -71.62 -56.19 -78.38
CA ALA A 306 -71.98 -56.65 -79.72
C ALA A 306 -72.20 -58.18 -79.76
N LEU A 307 -71.42 -58.93 -78.97
CA LEU A 307 -71.55 -60.39 -78.85
C LEU A 307 -72.89 -60.82 -78.25
N GLU A 308 -73.35 -60.11 -77.22
CA GLU A 308 -74.63 -60.40 -76.53
C GLU A 308 -75.82 -60.33 -77.50
N LYS A 309 -75.90 -59.28 -78.32
CA LYS A 309 -76.97 -59.10 -79.31
C LYS A 309 -77.03 -60.18 -80.40
N LEU A 310 -75.88 -60.74 -80.78
CA LEU A 310 -75.82 -61.81 -81.78
C LEU A 310 -76.31 -63.15 -81.20
N ASN A 311 -75.99 -63.43 -79.93
CA ASN A 311 -76.48 -64.62 -79.25
C ASN A 311 -78.02 -64.61 -79.11
N GLU A 312 -78.63 -63.46 -78.81
CA GLU A 312 -80.09 -63.31 -78.76
C GLU A 312 -80.78 -63.62 -80.10
N LYS A 313 -80.21 -63.16 -81.22
CA LYS A 313 -80.74 -63.45 -82.56
C LYS A 313 -80.69 -64.93 -82.91
N ARG A 314 -79.63 -65.63 -82.52
CA ARG A 314 -79.46 -67.07 -82.75
C ARG A 314 -80.55 -67.88 -82.03
N THR A 315 -80.88 -67.53 -80.79
CA THR A 315 -81.95 -68.19 -80.03
C THR A 315 -83.32 -68.04 -80.70
N GLN A 316 -83.61 -66.87 -81.27
CA GLN A 316 -84.88 -66.61 -81.96
C GLN A 316 -85.07 -67.52 -83.19
N ILE A 317 -84.02 -67.69 -84.00
CA ILE A 317 -84.08 -68.52 -85.23
C ILE A 317 -84.35 -70.00 -84.91
N LEU A 318 -83.77 -70.52 -83.83
CA LEU A 318 -83.99 -71.91 -83.40
C LEU A 318 -85.43 -72.17 -82.94
N GLU A 319 -86.09 -71.19 -82.33
CA GLU A 319 -87.51 -71.28 -81.96
C GLU A 319 -88.43 -71.31 -83.17
N ASP A 320 -88.13 -70.53 -84.21
CA ASP A 320 -88.96 -70.49 -85.42
C ASP A 320 -88.92 -71.82 -86.19
N ILE A 321 -87.75 -72.47 -86.23
CA ILE A 321 -87.59 -73.81 -86.83
C ILE A 321 -88.45 -74.83 -86.06
N ARG A 322 -88.43 -74.81 -84.72
CA ARG A 322 -89.27 -75.68 -83.88
C ARG A 322 -90.75 -75.61 -84.25
N ARG A 323 -91.30 -74.40 -84.42
CA ARG A 323 -92.72 -74.21 -84.72
C ARG A 323 -93.13 -74.82 -86.06
N VAL A 324 -92.26 -74.72 -87.08
CA VAL A 324 -92.54 -75.29 -88.40
C VAL A 324 -92.55 -76.82 -88.33
N VAL A 325 -91.58 -77.43 -87.65
CA VAL A 325 -91.52 -78.89 -87.45
C VAL A 325 -92.76 -79.40 -86.71
N GLU A 326 -93.18 -78.71 -85.65
CA GLU A 326 -94.35 -79.10 -84.87
C GLU A 326 -95.65 -79.02 -85.68
N ARG A 327 -95.79 -77.99 -86.54
CA ARG A 327 -96.96 -77.84 -87.42
C ARG A 327 -97.07 -79.01 -88.41
N VAL A 328 -95.95 -79.47 -88.97
CA VAL A 328 -95.93 -80.59 -89.92
C VAL A 328 -96.21 -81.93 -89.25
N SER A 329 -95.68 -82.14 -88.03
CA SER A 329 -95.89 -83.39 -87.28
C SER A 329 -97.37 -83.73 -87.04
N LYS A 330 -98.27 -82.72 -87.04
CA LYS A 330 -99.72 -82.90 -86.81
C LYS A 330 -100.47 -83.37 -88.06
N LEU A 331 -99.88 -83.29 -89.25
CA LEU A 331 -100.54 -83.59 -90.53
C LEU A 331 -100.26 -85.01 -91.07
N CYS A 332 -99.18 -85.65 -90.63
CA CYS A 332 -98.79 -86.99 -91.06
C CYS A 332 -98.75 -87.94 -89.86
N THR A 333 -99.46 -89.07 -89.95
CA THR A 333 -99.36 -90.19 -89.00
C THR A 333 -98.13 -91.05 -89.30
N ILE A 334 -96.96 -90.43 -89.38
CA ILE A 334 -95.68 -91.14 -89.37
C ILE A 334 -94.95 -90.77 -88.09
N ALA A 335 -94.48 -91.83 -87.44
CA ALA A 335 -94.05 -91.87 -86.07
C ALA A 335 -92.91 -90.89 -85.77
N LYS A 336 -93.09 -90.16 -84.65
CA LYS A 336 -92.06 -89.55 -83.79
C LYS A 336 -90.87 -88.92 -84.51
N LEU A 337 -91.02 -87.66 -84.88
CA LEU A 337 -89.87 -86.73 -84.95
C LEU A 337 -89.39 -86.50 -83.50
N ASP A 338 -88.42 -87.31 -83.04
CA ASP A 338 -87.77 -87.12 -81.74
C ASP A 338 -86.97 -85.79 -81.74
N GLU A 339 -87.52 -84.83 -81.00
CA GLU A 339 -87.01 -83.68 -80.23
C GLU A 339 -85.69 -82.92 -80.52
N ASN A 340 -84.83 -83.28 -81.48
CA ASN A 340 -83.61 -82.49 -81.76
C ASN A 340 -83.69 -81.65 -83.04
N VAL A 341 -83.93 -80.35 -82.86
CA VAL A 341 -84.07 -79.31 -83.92
C VAL A 341 -82.71 -78.92 -84.54
N GLU A 342 -81.61 -79.57 -84.14
CA GLU A 342 -80.29 -79.23 -84.65
C GLU A 342 -80.02 -79.80 -86.05
N ASP A 343 -80.55 -80.99 -86.38
CA ASP A 343 -80.36 -81.69 -87.66
C ASP A 343 -81.51 -81.39 -88.65
N VAL A 344 -81.67 -80.11 -89.01
CA VAL A 344 -82.77 -79.64 -89.89
C VAL A 344 -82.69 -80.26 -91.29
N GLU A 345 -81.49 -80.49 -91.83
CA GLU A 345 -81.26 -81.22 -93.08
C GLU A 345 -81.95 -82.60 -93.13
N LYS A 346 -81.86 -83.41 -92.06
CA LYS A 346 -82.49 -84.74 -92.00
C LYS A 346 -84.02 -84.64 -92.04
N ILE A 347 -84.58 -83.64 -91.38
CA ILE A 347 -86.03 -83.39 -91.34
C ILE A 347 -86.53 -83.01 -92.75
N VAL A 348 -85.78 -82.18 -93.48
CA VAL A 348 -86.13 -81.78 -94.84
C VAL A 348 -86.06 -82.97 -95.82
N GLU A 349 -85.11 -83.90 -95.67
CA GLU A 349 -85.07 -85.11 -96.50
C GLU A 349 -86.24 -86.07 -96.24
N MET A 350 -86.57 -86.30 -94.97
CA MET A 350 -87.70 -87.17 -94.61
C MET A 350 -89.03 -86.65 -95.15
N LEU A 351 -89.28 -85.33 -95.06
CA LEU A 351 -90.52 -84.74 -95.57
C LEU A 351 -90.65 -84.81 -97.09
N ARG A 352 -89.52 -84.81 -97.82
CA ARG A 352 -89.51 -85.01 -99.28
C ARG A 352 -89.92 -86.42 -99.66
N SER A 353 -89.35 -87.44 -99.02
CA SER A 353 -89.72 -88.82 -99.34
C SER A 353 -91.19 -89.09 -99.05
N GLU A 354 -91.73 -88.46 -98.00
CA GLU A 354 -93.13 -88.65 -97.65
C GLU A 354 -94.09 -87.99 -98.63
N LEU A 355 -93.72 -86.83 -99.17
CA LEU A 355 -94.46 -86.18 -100.24
C LEU A 355 -94.53 -87.07 -101.51
N GLU A 356 -93.43 -87.75 -101.85
CA GLU A 356 -93.39 -88.68 -102.98
C GLU A 356 -94.28 -89.91 -102.74
N ASN A 357 -94.25 -90.47 -101.53
CA ASN A 357 -95.11 -91.58 -101.14
C ASN A 357 -96.60 -91.21 -101.25
N LEU A 358 -96.99 -90.02 -100.76
CA LEU A 358 -98.35 -89.51 -100.85
C LEU A 358 -98.80 -89.32 -102.31
N ARG A 359 -97.93 -88.79 -103.17
CA ARG A 359 -98.20 -88.63 -104.62
C ARG A 359 -98.43 -89.96 -105.32
N ALA A 360 -97.60 -90.96 -105.03
CA ALA A 360 -97.76 -92.30 -105.58
C ALA A 360 -99.11 -92.92 -105.14
N LYS A 361 -99.47 -92.76 -103.86
CA LYS A 361 -100.74 -93.24 -103.31
C LYS A 361 -101.95 -92.56 -103.96
N LYS A 362 -101.87 -91.25 -104.17
CA LYS A 362 -102.89 -90.44 -104.87
C LYS A 362 -103.17 -90.97 -106.28
N HIS A 363 -102.12 -91.16 -107.08
CA HIS A 363 -102.26 -91.66 -108.46
C HIS A 363 -102.88 -93.06 -108.53
N ARG A 364 -102.55 -93.92 -107.56
CA ARG A 364 -103.10 -95.28 -107.48
C ARG A 364 -104.61 -95.25 -107.21
N ILE A 365 -105.05 -94.46 -106.22
CA ILE A 365 -106.48 -94.30 -105.89
C ILE A 365 -107.23 -93.62 -107.04
N GLU A 366 -106.64 -92.63 -107.72
CA GLU A 366 -107.24 -92.00 -108.91
C GLU A 366 -107.54 -92.99 -110.02
N ALA A 367 -106.62 -93.93 -110.26
CA ALA A 367 -106.80 -94.97 -111.27
C ALA A 367 -107.90 -95.96 -110.86
N GLU A 368 -107.86 -96.45 -109.62
CA GLU A 368 -108.86 -97.39 -109.08
C GLU A 368 -110.28 -96.80 -109.10
N THR A 369 -110.42 -95.54 -108.70
CA THR A 369 -111.71 -94.84 -108.69
C THR A 369 -112.24 -94.63 -110.12
N ARG A 370 -111.35 -94.32 -111.08
CA ARG A 370 -111.70 -94.18 -112.51
C ARG A 370 -112.21 -95.48 -113.10
N MET A 371 -111.49 -96.57 -112.86
CA MET A 371 -111.86 -97.91 -113.33
C MET A 371 -113.20 -98.35 -112.74
N ALA A 372 -113.46 -98.07 -111.47
CA ALA A 372 -114.75 -98.35 -110.84
C ALA A 372 -115.90 -97.53 -111.48
N LEU A 373 -115.64 -96.28 -111.86
CA LEU A 373 -116.60 -95.40 -112.54
C LEU A 373 -116.96 -95.91 -113.94
N GLU A 374 -115.96 -96.35 -114.70
CA GLU A 374 -116.16 -96.94 -116.03
C GLU A 374 -116.90 -98.28 -115.94
N ALA A 375 -116.50 -99.15 -115.01
CA ALA A 375 -117.19 -100.41 -114.76
C ALA A 375 -118.67 -100.20 -114.37
N SER A 376 -118.96 -99.17 -113.57
CA SER A 376 -120.35 -98.85 -113.17
C SER A 376 -121.21 -98.45 -114.35
N LYS A 377 -120.68 -97.63 -115.28
CA LYS A 377 -121.40 -97.22 -116.50
C LYS A 377 -121.68 -98.40 -117.43
N ILE A 378 -120.68 -99.26 -117.63
CA ILE A 378 -120.81 -100.43 -118.52
C ILE A 378 -121.88 -101.39 -117.99
N ILE A 379 -121.92 -101.63 -116.68
CA ILE A 379 -122.90 -102.54 -116.06
C ILE A 379 -124.31 -101.97 -116.20
N GLN A 380 -124.52 -100.66 -116.01
CA GLN A 380 -125.84 -100.03 -116.13
C GLN A 380 -126.50 -100.25 -117.50
N GLU A 381 -125.73 -100.20 -118.58
CA GLU A 381 -126.27 -100.27 -119.96
C GLU A 381 -126.42 -101.70 -120.51
N SER A 382 -125.84 -102.72 -119.88
CA SER A 382 -125.77 -104.08 -120.46
C SER A 382 -126.84 -105.05 -119.93
N ALA A 383 -127.41 -105.87 -120.83
CA ALA A 383 -128.42 -106.91 -120.53
C ALA A 383 -127.82 -108.31 -120.24
N SER A 384 -126.51 -108.48 -120.44
CA SER A 384 -125.76 -109.72 -120.23
C SER A 384 -124.37 -109.43 -119.66
N CYS A 385 -123.86 -110.33 -118.81
CA CYS A 385 -122.58 -110.15 -118.12
C CYS A 385 -121.41 -110.02 -119.12
N PRO A 386 -120.64 -108.92 -119.10
CA PRO A 386 -119.59 -108.67 -120.09
C PRO A 386 -118.32 -109.50 -119.88
N VAL A 387 -118.15 -110.17 -118.74
CA VAL A 387 -116.98 -111.05 -118.46
C VAL A 387 -117.26 -112.51 -118.80
N CYS A 388 -118.50 -112.99 -118.60
CA CYS A 388 -118.83 -114.43 -118.77
C CYS A 388 -120.07 -114.73 -119.60
N GLY A 389 -120.75 -113.73 -120.15
CA GLY A 389 -121.83 -113.89 -121.14
C GLY A 389 -123.19 -114.37 -120.61
N ARG A 390 -123.33 -114.72 -119.33
CA ARG A 390 -124.64 -115.10 -118.75
C ARG A 390 -125.62 -113.91 -118.74
N PRO A 391 -126.93 -114.12 -118.99
CA PRO A 391 -127.93 -113.07 -118.83
C PRO A 391 -127.96 -112.61 -117.37
N LEU A 392 -127.94 -111.30 -117.17
CA LEU A 392 -127.99 -110.71 -115.84
C LEU A 392 -129.45 -110.73 -115.37
N ASP A 393 -129.74 -111.52 -114.35
CA ASP A 393 -130.97 -111.36 -113.61
C ASP A 393 -130.96 -110.02 -112.86
N THR A 394 -132.15 -109.52 -112.54
CA THR A 394 -132.35 -108.21 -111.92
C THR A 394 -131.70 -108.10 -110.53
N GLU A 395 -131.39 -109.23 -109.89
CA GLU A 395 -130.79 -109.26 -108.56
C GLU A 395 -129.27 -109.10 -108.59
N LEU A 396 -128.56 -109.75 -109.54
CA LEU A 396 -127.11 -109.57 -109.66
C LEU A 396 -126.72 -108.15 -110.07
N LYS A 397 -127.49 -107.52 -110.97
CA LYS A 397 -127.15 -106.20 -111.53
C LYS A 397 -127.14 -105.10 -110.46
N ARG A 398 -128.11 -105.11 -109.54
CA ARG A 398 -128.23 -104.13 -108.44
C ARG A 398 -127.12 -104.22 -107.41
N LYS A 399 -126.60 -105.43 -107.13
CA LYS A 399 -125.48 -105.61 -106.19
C LYS A 399 -124.18 -105.03 -106.73
N LEU A 400 -123.90 -105.26 -108.01
CA LEU A 400 -122.69 -104.76 -108.67
C LEU A 400 -122.65 -103.22 -108.75
N GLU A 401 -123.77 -102.56 -109.06
CA GLU A 401 -123.84 -101.09 -109.09
C GLU A 401 -123.59 -100.46 -107.72
N LYS A 402 -124.18 -101.03 -106.66
CA LYS A 402 -124.01 -100.53 -105.29
C LYS A 402 -122.57 -100.62 -104.79
N GLU A 403 -121.87 -101.72 -105.13
CA GLU A 403 -120.45 -101.87 -104.78
C GLU A 403 -119.55 -100.87 -105.53
N LEU A 404 -119.86 -100.57 -106.78
CA LEU A 404 -119.08 -99.64 -107.59
C LEU A 404 -119.29 -98.19 -107.16
N GLU A 405 -120.53 -97.78 -106.85
CA GLU A 405 -120.82 -96.45 -106.29
C GLU A 405 -120.10 -96.20 -104.96
N MET A 406 -120.11 -97.18 -104.04
CA MET A 406 -119.38 -97.04 -102.78
C MET A 406 -117.88 -96.85 -102.98
N LYS A 407 -117.26 -97.58 -103.91
CA LYS A 407 -115.83 -97.42 -104.23
C LYS A 407 -115.52 -96.05 -104.82
N ILE A 408 -116.41 -95.50 -105.65
CA ILE A 408 -116.24 -94.18 -106.27
C ILE A 408 -116.28 -93.06 -105.21
N VAL A 409 -117.28 -93.08 -104.33
CA VAL A 409 -117.43 -92.05 -103.28
C VAL A 409 -116.28 -92.10 -102.29
N ASN A 410 -115.86 -93.30 -101.88
CA ASN A 410 -114.73 -93.45 -100.96
C ASN A 410 -113.42 -93.00 -101.60
N GLY A 411 -113.14 -93.40 -102.84
CA GLY A 411 -111.96 -92.95 -103.57
C GLY A 411 -111.92 -91.43 -103.77
N GLY A 412 -113.06 -90.81 -104.08
CA GLY A 412 -113.16 -89.35 -104.24
C GLY A 412 -112.97 -88.55 -102.94
N ASN A 413 -113.30 -89.12 -101.78
CA ASN A 413 -113.05 -88.48 -100.48
C ASN A 413 -111.59 -88.62 -100.04
N GLU A 414 -110.96 -89.78 -100.25
CA GLU A 414 -109.54 -89.98 -99.94
C GLU A 414 -108.64 -89.06 -100.79
N LEU A 415 -108.98 -88.87 -102.06
CA LEU A 415 -108.26 -87.98 -102.97
C LEU A 415 -108.26 -86.51 -102.54
N ARG A 416 -109.39 -86.02 -102.03
CA ARG A 416 -109.48 -84.66 -101.49
C ARG A 416 -108.61 -84.48 -100.25
N ASN A 417 -108.55 -85.48 -99.38
CA ASN A 417 -107.68 -85.43 -98.21
C ASN A 417 -106.19 -85.48 -98.58
N ILE A 418 -105.79 -86.34 -99.51
CA ILE A 418 -104.38 -86.44 -99.93
C ILE A 418 -103.90 -85.11 -100.57
N ASN A 419 -104.71 -84.49 -101.43
CA ASN A 419 -104.39 -83.20 -102.04
C ASN A 419 -104.14 -82.08 -101.02
N ARG A 420 -104.93 -82.04 -99.95
CA ARG A 420 -104.77 -81.05 -98.89
C ARG A 420 -103.47 -81.24 -98.11
N ILE A 421 -103.13 -82.49 -97.79
CA ILE A 421 -101.92 -82.84 -97.05
C ILE A 421 -100.67 -82.56 -97.89
N GLU A 422 -100.72 -82.86 -99.19
CA GLU A 422 -99.62 -82.60 -100.14
C GLU A 422 -99.23 -81.10 -100.19
N GLN A 423 -100.22 -80.20 -100.32
CA GLN A 423 -99.96 -78.75 -100.36
C GLN A 423 -99.38 -78.18 -99.06
N GLU A 424 -99.81 -78.68 -97.91
CA GLU A 424 -99.30 -78.25 -96.60
C GLU A 424 -97.84 -78.67 -96.39
N LEU A 425 -97.48 -79.89 -96.82
CA LEU A 425 -96.12 -80.41 -96.73
C LEU A 425 -95.13 -79.64 -97.61
N GLU A 426 -95.52 -79.29 -98.84
CA GLU A 426 -94.66 -78.50 -99.75
C GLU A 426 -94.34 -77.11 -99.20
N LYS A 427 -95.31 -76.44 -98.58
CA LYS A 427 -95.09 -75.12 -97.95
C LYS A 427 -94.10 -75.23 -96.79
N ALA A 428 -94.28 -76.21 -95.92
CA ALA A 428 -93.40 -76.36 -94.77
C ALA A 428 -91.95 -76.71 -95.16
N LEU A 429 -91.76 -77.47 -96.25
CA LEU A 429 -90.44 -77.81 -96.76
C LEU A 429 -89.62 -76.58 -97.18
N ASN A 430 -90.28 -75.59 -97.79
CA ASN A 430 -89.61 -74.36 -98.23
C ASN A 430 -89.28 -73.42 -97.06
N GLU A 431 -90.16 -73.35 -96.05
CA GLU A 431 -89.93 -72.54 -94.84
C GLU A 431 -88.75 -73.07 -93.99
N LEU A 432 -88.56 -74.39 -93.91
CA LEU A 432 -87.43 -74.95 -93.14
C LEU A 432 -86.06 -74.63 -93.76
N LYS A 433 -85.95 -74.68 -95.10
CA LYS A 433 -84.69 -74.40 -95.80
C LYS A 433 -84.22 -72.96 -95.67
N THR A 434 -85.14 -71.99 -95.61
CA THR A 434 -84.77 -70.58 -95.45
C THR A 434 -84.25 -70.29 -94.05
N LEU A 435 -84.87 -70.87 -93.02
CA LEU A 435 -84.47 -70.69 -91.62
C LEU A 435 -83.09 -71.32 -91.33
N GLU A 436 -82.78 -72.46 -91.93
CA GLU A 436 -81.49 -73.13 -91.74
C GLU A 436 -80.29 -72.30 -92.25
N ARG A 437 -80.43 -71.64 -93.40
CA ARG A 437 -79.38 -70.75 -93.94
C ARG A 437 -79.10 -69.55 -93.03
N LEU A 438 -80.14 -68.99 -92.42
CA LEU A 438 -80.02 -67.85 -91.49
C LEU A 438 -79.29 -68.24 -90.21
N ARG A 439 -79.49 -69.47 -89.71
CA ARG A 439 -78.79 -69.98 -88.51
C ARG A 439 -77.26 -69.99 -88.69
N ILE A 440 -76.79 -70.52 -89.82
CA ILE A 440 -75.36 -70.71 -90.11
C ILE A 440 -74.60 -69.36 -90.18
N ASP A 441 -75.20 -68.32 -90.77
CA ASP A 441 -74.55 -67.00 -90.88
C ASP A 441 -74.36 -66.34 -89.50
N VAL A 442 -75.32 -66.50 -88.58
CA VAL A 442 -75.23 -65.91 -87.22
C VAL A 442 -74.15 -66.60 -86.39
N ASP A 443 -74.02 -67.93 -86.48
CA ASP A 443 -73.02 -68.69 -85.72
C ASP A 443 -71.58 -68.30 -86.09
N SER A 444 -71.28 -68.11 -87.37
CA SER A 444 -69.93 -67.70 -87.82
C SER A 444 -69.48 -66.34 -87.26
N LYS A 445 -70.42 -65.39 -87.10
CA LYS A 445 -70.14 -64.04 -86.58
C LYS A 445 -69.86 -64.05 -85.08
N ILE A 446 -70.50 -64.93 -84.33
CA ILE A 446 -70.30 -65.06 -82.87
C ILE A 446 -68.88 -65.53 -82.57
N GLU A 447 -68.35 -66.46 -83.36
CA GLU A 447 -67.02 -67.04 -83.14
C GLU A 447 -65.89 -66.03 -83.39
N LEU A 448 -66.02 -65.20 -84.42
CA LEU A 448 -65.07 -64.13 -84.75
C LEU A 448 -64.91 -63.10 -83.61
N TYR A 449 -66.02 -62.67 -83.00
CA TYR A 449 -65.99 -61.69 -81.91
C TYR A 449 -65.44 -62.27 -80.59
N ARG A 450 -65.56 -63.58 -80.33
CA ARG A 450 -64.95 -64.21 -79.15
C ARG A 450 -63.42 -64.16 -79.22
N GLN A 451 -62.84 -64.43 -80.38
CA GLN A 451 -61.38 -64.37 -80.57
C GLN A 451 -60.80 -62.97 -80.37
N GLN A 452 -61.50 -61.92 -80.83
CA GLN A 452 -61.06 -60.53 -80.66
C GLN A 452 -60.98 -60.09 -79.19
N ILE A 453 -61.92 -60.54 -78.34
CA ILE A 453 -61.94 -60.21 -76.91
C ILE A 453 -60.74 -60.82 -76.18
N GLU A 454 -60.40 -62.07 -76.49
CA GLU A 454 -59.32 -62.80 -75.82
C GLU A 454 -57.95 -62.19 -76.13
N GLN A 455 -57.73 -61.76 -77.37
CA GLN A 455 -56.50 -61.10 -77.80
C GLN A 455 -56.28 -59.76 -77.07
N LEU A 456 -57.30 -58.89 -77.00
CA LEU A 456 -57.23 -57.60 -76.31
C LEU A 456 -57.08 -57.74 -74.78
N ALA A 457 -57.73 -58.73 -74.18
CA ALA A 457 -57.64 -58.95 -72.73
C ALA A 457 -56.24 -59.38 -72.27
N SER A 458 -55.48 -60.08 -73.12
CA SER A 458 -54.11 -60.54 -72.79
C SER A 458 -53.11 -59.38 -72.68
N GLN A 459 -53.28 -58.31 -73.45
CA GLN A 459 -52.36 -57.16 -73.51
C GLN A 459 -52.56 -56.17 -72.34
N LEU A 460 -53.78 -56.05 -71.82
CA LEU A 460 -54.13 -55.05 -70.80
C LEU A 460 -53.81 -55.48 -69.35
N ARG A 461 -53.83 -56.79 -69.06
CA ARG A 461 -53.60 -57.33 -67.70
C ARG A 461 -52.30 -56.88 -67.03
N PRO A 462 -51.11 -56.94 -67.66
CA PRO A 462 -49.86 -56.56 -66.99
C PRO A 462 -49.79 -55.07 -66.68
N ARG A 463 -50.27 -54.20 -67.57
CA ARG A 463 -50.23 -52.74 -67.40
C ARG A 463 -51.13 -52.23 -66.28
N ILE A 464 -52.30 -52.83 -66.10
CA ILE A 464 -53.21 -52.48 -64.99
C ILE A 464 -52.63 -52.88 -63.63
N ALA A 465 -51.92 -54.02 -63.56
CA ALA A 465 -51.28 -54.48 -62.33
C ALA A 465 -50.13 -53.55 -61.89
N GLU A 466 -49.37 -53.00 -62.85
CA GLU A 466 -48.29 -52.05 -62.59
C GLU A 466 -48.82 -50.68 -62.11
N ALA A 467 -49.87 -50.16 -62.75
CA ALA A 467 -50.50 -48.90 -62.34
C ALA A 467 -51.04 -48.95 -60.90
N ASN A 468 -51.71 -50.04 -60.51
CA ASN A 468 -52.26 -50.18 -59.16
C ASN A 468 -51.17 -50.26 -58.07
N ARG A 469 -50.04 -50.93 -58.33
CA ARG A 469 -48.91 -50.98 -57.39
C ARG A 469 -48.31 -49.60 -57.12
N LEU A 470 -48.16 -48.79 -58.16
CA LEU A 470 -47.62 -47.44 -58.03
C LEU A 470 -48.57 -46.51 -57.28
N CYS A 471 -49.89 -46.61 -57.51
CA CYS A 471 -50.89 -45.87 -56.74
C CYS A 471 -50.82 -46.15 -55.23
N GLU A 472 -50.61 -47.41 -54.82
CA GLU A 472 -50.53 -47.79 -53.41
C GLU A 472 -49.25 -47.29 -52.71
N GLN A 473 -48.15 -47.12 -53.45
CA GLN A 473 -46.90 -46.59 -52.90
C GLN A 473 -46.94 -45.07 -52.76
N VAL A 474 -47.54 -44.37 -53.72
CA VAL A 474 -47.53 -42.90 -53.79
C VAL A 474 -48.58 -42.30 -52.87
N SER A 475 -49.72 -42.98 -52.64
CA SER A 475 -50.76 -42.53 -51.71
C SER A 475 -50.28 -42.41 -50.26
N LYS A 476 -49.19 -43.10 -49.88
CA LYS A 476 -48.60 -43.05 -48.54
C LYS A 476 -47.70 -41.83 -48.30
N ILE A 477 -47.44 -41.02 -49.32
CA ILE A 477 -46.58 -39.82 -49.22
C ILE A 477 -47.45 -38.62 -48.89
N SER A 478 -47.17 -37.95 -47.77
CA SER A 478 -48.00 -36.87 -47.21
C SER A 478 -48.26 -35.71 -48.16
N ILE A 479 -47.33 -35.42 -49.08
CA ILE A 479 -47.44 -34.34 -50.06
C ILE A 479 -48.45 -34.69 -51.17
N PHE A 480 -48.59 -35.98 -51.51
CA PHE A 480 -49.46 -36.46 -52.60
C PHE A 480 -50.75 -37.13 -52.12
N ALA A 481 -50.96 -37.22 -50.80
CA ALA A 481 -52.13 -37.89 -50.20
C ALA A 481 -53.47 -37.31 -50.70
N GLN A 482 -53.54 -35.99 -50.92
CA GLN A 482 -54.73 -35.30 -51.44
C GLN A 482 -55.08 -35.66 -52.90
N CYS A 483 -54.19 -36.33 -53.63
CA CYS A 483 -54.49 -36.79 -54.98
C CYS A 483 -55.32 -38.09 -55.01
N PHE A 484 -55.46 -38.80 -53.89
CA PHE A 484 -56.11 -40.11 -53.79
C PHE A 484 -57.26 -40.08 -52.77
N ASP A 485 -58.29 -39.27 -53.02
CA ASP A 485 -59.54 -39.27 -52.24
C ASP A 485 -60.49 -40.42 -52.68
N ASP A 486 -61.33 -40.93 -51.77
CA ASP A 486 -62.14 -42.17 -51.90
C ASP A 486 -63.07 -42.24 -53.13
N GLU A 487 -63.38 -41.13 -53.79
CA GLU A 487 -64.19 -41.10 -55.02
C GLU A 487 -63.36 -41.17 -56.33
N ARG A 488 -62.04 -41.01 -56.26
CA ARG A 488 -61.15 -40.97 -57.43
C ARG A 488 -60.37 -42.28 -57.57
N GLY A 489 -60.67 -43.06 -58.61
CA GLY A 489 -59.90 -44.26 -58.93
C GLY A 489 -58.41 -43.96 -59.24
N CYS A 490 -57.56 -44.98 -59.10
CA CYS A 490 -56.09 -44.91 -59.26
C CYS A 490 -55.60 -44.10 -60.48
N LEU A 491 -56.28 -44.19 -61.62
CA LEU A 491 -55.93 -43.44 -62.84
C LEU A 491 -56.10 -41.91 -62.72
N ALA A 492 -57.10 -41.43 -61.96
CA ALA A 492 -57.31 -40.01 -61.73
C ALA A 492 -56.29 -39.44 -60.73
N GLY A 493 -55.91 -40.23 -59.73
CA GLY A 493 -54.86 -39.88 -58.77
C GLY A 493 -53.49 -39.74 -59.43
N LEU A 494 -53.12 -40.63 -60.35
CA LEU A 494 -51.86 -40.54 -61.11
C LEU A 494 -51.74 -39.24 -61.93
N LYS A 495 -52.86 -38.74 -62.47
CA LYS A 495 -52.89 -37.46 -63.21
C LYS A 495 -52.64 -36.25 -62.31
N CYS A 496 -53.21 -36.26 -61.10
CA CYS A 496 -52.99 -35.22 -60.08
C CYS A 496 -51.54 -35.17 -59.61
N VAL A 497 -50.91 -36.33 -59.38
CA VAL A 497 -49.50 -36.40 -58.99
C VAL A 497 -48.59 -35.86 -60.09
N HIS A 498 -48.90 -36.12 -61.36
CA HIS A 498 -48.12 -35.58 -62.49
C HIS A 498 -48.10 -34.04 -62.51
N GLN A 499 -49.21 -33.39 -62.16
CA GLN A 499 -49.31 -31.92 -62.13
C GLN A 499 -48.64 -31.29 -60.90
N GLN A 500 -48.70 -31.97 -59.74
CA GLN A 500 -48.02 -31.47 -58.53
C GLN A 500 -46.50 -31.65 -58.57
N LEU A 501 -45.99 -32.63 -59.34
CA LEU A 501 -44.56 -32.87 -59.51
C LEU A 501 -43.80 -31.63 -60.03
N GLU A 502 -44.35 -30.91 -61.01
CA GLU A 502 -43.72 -29.69 -61.56
C GLU A 502 -43.62 -28.58 -60.51
N SER A 503 -44.63 -28.43 -59.64
CA SER A 503 -44.64 -27.43 -58.56
C SER A 503 -43.62 -27.75 -57.47
N VAL A 504 -43.44 -29.04 -57.14
CA VAL A 504 -42.45 -29.51 -56.16
C VAL A 504 -41.03 -29.32 -56.72
N GLU A 505 -40.79 -29.64 -58.00
CA GLU A 505 -39.49 -29.40 -58.67
C GLU A 505 -39.12 -27.91 -58.68
N GLY A 506 -40.09 -27.01 -58.93
CA GLY A 506 -39.89 -25.57 -58.86
C GLY A 506 -39.49 -25.08 -57.46
N ARG A 507 -40.13 -25.56 -56.39
CA ARG A 507 -39.75 -25.22 -55.00
C ARG A 507 -38.36 -25.73 -54.63
N ILE A 508 -37.99 -26.94 -55.08
CA ILE A 508 -36.63 -27.48 -54.87
C ILE A 508 -35.59 -26.59 -55.55
N ALA A 509 -35.82 -26.13 -56.78
CA ALA A 509 -34.89 -25.26 -57.48
C ALA A 509 -34.63 -23.94 -56.71
N VAL A 510 -35.70 -23.28 -56.24
CA VAL A 510 -35.60 -22.04 -55.44
C VAL A 510 -34.86 -22.27 -54.12
N LEU A 511 -35.20 -23.34 -53.40
CA LEU A 511 -34.54 -23.69 -52.14
C LEU A 511 -33.07 -24.09 -52.35
N GLN A 512 -32.73 -24.77 -53.45
CA GLN A 512 -31.35 -25.11 -53.80
C GLN A 512 -30.53 -23.87 -54.15
N GLU A 513 -31.12 -22.88 -54.81
CA GLU A 513 -30.46 -21.60 -55.11
C GLU A 513 -30.21 -20.80 -53.82
N ARG A 514 -31.20 -20.69 -52.93
CA ARG A 514 -31.04 -20.07 -51.60
C ARG A 514 -30.01 -20.81 -50.74
N ARG A 515 -29.99 -22.14 -50.78
CA ARG A 515 -28.97 -22.98 -50.14
C ARG A 515 -27.57 -22.61 -50.62
N ARG A 516 -27.35 -22.52 -51.94
CA ARG A 516 -26.04 -22.13 -52.52
C ARG A 516 -25.63 -20.72 -52.10
N ALA A 517 -26.56 -19.76 -52.11
CA ALA A 517 -26.30 -18.40 -51.65
C ALA A 517 -25.86 -18.37 -50.18
N LEU A 518 -26.59 -19.05 -49.29
CA LEU A 518 -26.24 -19.15 -47.86
C LEU A 518 -24.90 -19.86 -47.63
N TYR A 519 -24.57 -20.93 -48.37
CA TYR A 519 -23.25 -21.57 -48.31
C TYR A 519 -22.11 -20.61 -48.70
N SER A 520 -22.33 -19.77 -49.71
CA SER A 520 -21.34 -18.76 -50.12
C SER A 520 -21.17 -17.66 -49.08
N GLU A 521 -22.27 -17.19 -48.47
CA GLU A 521 -22.25 -16.17 -47.41
C GLU A 521 -21.67 -16.68 -46.08
N LEU A 522 -21.77 -17.99 -45.82
CA LEU A 522 -21.12 -18.67 -44.70
C LEU A 522 -19.63 -18.96 -44.97
N MET A 523 -19.11 -18.60 -46.15
CA MET A 523 -17.71 -18.76 -46.53
C MET A 523 -17.21 -20.20 -46.36
N TYR A 524 -18.06 -21.19 -46.63
CA TYR A 524 -17.78 -22.62 -46.44
C TYR A 524 -17.45 -23.07 -45.00
N LYS A 525 -17.74 -22.24 -43.99
CA LYS A 525 -17.63 -22.69 -42.59
C LYS A 525 -18.63 -23.79 -42.31
N ASN A 526 -18.21 -24.78 -41.53
CA ASN A 526 -19.09 -25.87 -41.12
C ASN A 526 -20.20 -25.32 -40.21
N VAL A 527 -21.46 -25.61 -40.56
CA VAL A 527 -22.64 -25.12 -39.85
C VAL A 527 -22.62 -25.54 -38.38
N ASP A 528 -22.23 -26.79 -38.11
CA ASP A 528 -22.11 -27.31 -36.74
C ASP A 528 -21.02 -26.59 -35.94
N GLU A 529 -19.93 -26.18 -36.59
CA GLU A 529 -18.86 -25.44 -35.92
C GLU A 529 -19.30 -24.03 -35.56
N VAL A 530 -20.01 -23.34 -36.46
CA VAL A 530 -20.56 -21.99 -36.20
C VAL A 530 -21.56 -22.02 -35.05
N LEU A 531 -22.46 -23.02 -35.02
CA LEU A 531 -23.44 -23.17 -33.94
C LEU A 531 -22.78 -23.47 -32.59
N LYS A 532 -21.80 -24.38 -32.56
CA LYS A 532 -21.03 -24.69 -31.34
C LYS A 532 -20.21 -23.51 -30.84
N GLU A 533 -19.57 -22.78 -31.74
CA GLU A 533 -18.77 -21.60 -31.40
C GLU A 533 -19.65 -20.47 -30.85
N ALA A 534 -20.85 -20.27 -31.41
CA ALA A 534 -21.84 -19.32 -30.89
C ALA A 534 -22.37 -19.71 -29.50
N GLU A 535 -22.66 -20.99 -29.25
CA GLU A 535 -23.06 -21.50 -27.93
C GLU A 535 -21.93 -21.42 -26.90
N LEU A 536 -20.69 -21.71 -27.30
CA LEU A 536 -19.52 -21.58 -26.44
C LEU A 536 -19.28 -20.12 -26.03
N LEU A 537 -19.42 -19.17 -26.96
CA LEU A 537 -19.32 -17.74 -26.66
C LEU A 537 -20.47 -17.28 -25.75
N ARG A 538 -21.71 -17.73 -25.98
CA ARG A 538 -22.86 -17.48 -25.09
C ARG A 538 -22.62 -17.98 -23.67
N SER A 539 -22.15 -19.22 -23.53
CA SER A 539 -21.91 -19.83 -22.21
C SER A 539 -20.76 -19.12 -21.46
N ARG A 540 -19.70 -18.73 -22.16
CA ARG A 540 -18.61 -17.91 -21.58
C ARG A 540 -19.09 -16.54 -21.11
N LEU A 541 -19.90 -15.85 -21.90
CA LEU A 541 -20.49 -14.55 -21.52
C LEU A 541 -21.43 -14.68 -20.31
N ARG A 542 -22.27 -15.72 -20.27
CA ARG A 542 -23.15 -16.02 -19.12
C ARG A 542 -22.35 -16.39 -17.86
N ALA A 543 -21.26 -17.12 -17.99
CA ALA A 543 -20.37 -17.43 -16.88
C ALA A 543 -19.73 -16.16 -16.27
N LEU A 544 -19.57 -15.11 -17.07
CA LEU A 544 -19.11 -13.78 -16.62
C LEU A 544 -20.25 -12.90 -16.05
N GLY A 545 -21.47 -13.45 -15.95
CA GLY A 545 -22.66 -12.79 -15.39
C GLY A 545 -23.38 -11.84 -16.33
N VAL A 546 -23.14 -11.95 -17.64
CA VAL A 546 -23.69 -11.04 -18.65
C VAL A 546 -24.57 -11.81 -19.61
N ASP A 547 -25.80 -11.32 -19.82
CA ASP A 547 -26.68 -11.85 -20.84
C ASP A 547 -26.37 -11.16 -22.19
N PRO A 548 -25.87 -11.90 -23.21
CA PRO A 548 -25.44 -11.33 -24.50
C PRO A 548 -26.54 -10.63 -25.29
N GLU A 549 -27.82 -10.84 -24.92
CA GLU A 549 -28.97 -10.21 -25.58
C GLU A 549 -29.33 -8.85 -24.95
N SER A 550 -28.85 -8.57 -23.73
CA SER A 550 -29.21 -7.39 -22.94
C SER A 550 -28.15 -6.27 -22.95
N VAL A 551 -26.91 -6.60 -23.34
CA VAL A 551 -25.77 -5.66 -23.28
C VAL A 551 -25.16 -5.51 -24.66
N THR A 552 -25.07 -4.27 -25.14
CA THR A 552 -24.40 -3.94 -26.40
C THR A 552 -22.91 -3.67 -26.18
N TYR A 553 -22.14 -3.92 -27.24
CA TYR A 553 -20.72 -3.60 -27.34
C TYR A 553 -20.41 -2.13 -26.97
N SER A 554 -21.23 -1.18 -27.43
CA SER A 554 -21.05 0.26 -27.17
C SER A 554 -21.19 0.65 -25.69
N MET A 555 -22.09 -0.01 -24.94
CA MET A 555 -22.25 0.25 -23.50
C MET A 555 -21.00 -0.15 -22.70
N ILE A 556 -20.25 -1.14 -23.18
CA ILE A 556 -19.01 -1.56 -22.53
C ILE A 556 -17.87 -0.60 -22.89
N GLU A 557 -17.83 -0.09 -24.12
CA GLU A 557 -16.85 0.93 -24.51
C GLU A 557 -16.95 2.19 -23.66
N GLU A 558 -18.16 2.69 -23.41
CA GLU A 558 -18.38 3.84 -22.52
C GLU A 558 -17.89 3.55 -21.09
N LYS A 559 -18.20 2.37 -20.55
CA LYS A 559 -17.70 1.95 -19.23
C LYS A 559 -16.18 1.87 -19.18
N ILE A 560 -15.54 1.30 -20.21
CA ILE A 560 -14.07 1.27 -20.34
C ILE A 560 -13.52 2.70 -20.34
N HIS A 561 -14.17 3.63 -21.05
CA HIS A 561 -13.73 5.02 -21.10
C HIS A 561 -13.85 5.71 -19.74
N HIS A 562 -14.96 5.51 -19.03
CA HIS A 562 -15.16 6.03 -17.67
C HIS A 562 -14.17 5.46 -16.65
N VAL A 563 -13.91 4.15 -16.69
CA VAL A 563 -12.93 3.51 -15.81
C VAL A 563 -11.53 4.04 -16.09
N ASN A 564 -11.12 4.15 -17.37
CA ASN A 564 -9.83 4.74 -17.75
C ASN A 564 -9.68 6.20 -17.27
N ALA A 565 -10.71 7.03 -17.43
CA ALA A 565 -10.69 8.41 -16.94
C ALA A 565 -10.49 8.47 -15.42
N SER A 566 -11.23 7.62 -14.69
CA SER A 566 -11.10 7.49 -13.23
C SER A 566 -9.69 7.03 -12.82
N LEU A 567 -9.10 6.10 -13.59
CA LEU A 567 -7.76 5.57 -13.37
C LEU A 567 -6.69 6.66 -13.54
N ILE A 568 -6.81 7.49 -14.58
CA ILE A 568 -5.92 8.65 -14.82
C ILE A 568 -6.00 9.65 -13.66
N ASP A 569 -7.19 9.94 -13.15
CA ASP A 569 -7.38 10.87 -12.02
C ASP A 569 -6.79 10.30 -10.72
N VAL A 570 -6.96 9.00 -10.46
CA VAL A 570 -6.31 8.31 -9.34
C VAL A 570 -4.79 8.34 -9.49
N GLU A 571 -4.23 8.08 -10.68
CA GLU A 571 -2.79 8.13 -10.91
C GLU A 571 -2.20 9.53 -10.70
N ARG A 572 -2.91 10.57 -11.14
CA ARG A 572 -2.52 11.97 -10.90
C ARG A 572 -2.50 12.32 -9.42
N THR A 573 -3.52 11.91 -8.67
CA THR A 573 -3.60 12.16 -7.22
C THR A 573 -2.57 11.37 -6.43
N VAL A 574 -2.32 10.10 -6.78
CA VAL A 574 -1.24 9.30 -6.22
C VAL A 574 0.11 9.97 -6.47
N SER A 575 0.37 10.44 -7.69
CA SER A 575 1.63 11.10 -8.04
C SER A 575 1.84 12.41 -7.26
N SER A 576 0.78 13.22 -7.11
CA SER A 576 0.88 14.50 -6.37
C SER A 576 1.09 14.28 -4.87
N LEU A 577 0.38 13.32 -4.26
CA LEU A 577 0.57 12.94 -2.85
C LEU A 577 1.94 12.30 -2.61
N ALA A 578 2.42 11.47 -3.52
CA ALA A 578 3.77 10.88 -3.44
C ALA A 578 4.85 11.97 -3.47
N GLN A 579 4.72 12.99 -4.33
CA GLN A 579 5.64 14.13 -4.34
C GLN A 579 5.58 14.90 -3.02
N LYS A 580 4.37 15.22 -2.52
CA LYS A 580 4.19 15.90 -1.24
C LYS A 580 4.82 15.10 -0.07
N ARG A 581 4.72 13.77 -0.10
CA ARG A 581 5.38 12.88 0.89
C ARG A 581 6.90 13.05 0.85
N VAL A 582 7.50 13.07 -0.33
CA VAL A 582 8.95 13.27 -0.50
C VAL A 582 9.38 14.63 0.05
N ASP A 583 8.65 15.69 -0.27
CA ASP A 583 8.95 17.04 0.21
C ASP A 583 8.87 17.14 1.75
N LEU A 584 7.85 16.54 2.36
CA LEU A 584 7.70 16.49 3.81
C LEU A 584 8.78 15.65 4.49
N LEU A 585 9.19 14.52 3.89
CA LEU A 585 10.31 13.71 4.40
C LEU A 585 11.64 14.48 4.35
N GLN A 586 11.86 15.27 3.31
CA GLN A 586 13.03 16.13 3.22
C GLN A 586 13.01 17.19 4.33
N GLN A 587 11.90 17.91 4.50
CA GLN A 587 11.73 18.90 5.58
C GLN A 587 11.92 18.28 6.97
N LYS A 588 11.39 17.06 7.19
CA LYS A 588 11.59 16.30 8.42
C LYS A 588 13.07 16.08 8.69
N SER A 589 13.82 15.62 7.70
CA SER A 589 15.25 15.33 7.83
C SER A 589 16.10 16.57 8.13
N GLU A 590 15.73 17.73 7.58
CA GLU A 590 16.39 19.02 7.84
C GLU A 590 16.14 19.46 9.29
N ILE A 591 14.88 19.42 9.74
CA ILE A 591 14.51 19.79 11.12
C ILE A 591 15.18 18.85 12.14
N GLU A 592 15.28 17.55 11.87
CA GLU A 592 15.97 16.59 12.74
C GLU A 592 17.46 16.89 12.89
N LYS A 593 18.14 17.34 11.82
CA LYS A 593 19.55 17.75 11.88
C LYS A 593 19.71 19.00 12.74
N GLU A 594 18.90 20.03 12.49
CA GLU A 594 18.92 21.26 13.29
C GLU A 594 18.62 21.00 14.77
N LEU A 595 17.69 20.09 15.06
CA LEU A 595 17.38 19.67 16.43
C LEU A 595 18.59 19.06 17.14
N LYS A 596 19.36 18.20 16.46
CA LYS A 596 20.57 17.60 17.04
C LYS A 596 21.62 18.67 17.35
N GLU A 597 21.81 19.64 16.47
CA GLU A 597 22.75 20.75 16.68
C GLU A 597 22.35 21.59 17.90
N LEU A 598 21.07 21.97 17.99
CA LEU A 598 20.54 22.71 19.14
C LEU A 598 20.61 21.93 20.44
N GLU A 599 20.38 20.61 20.43
CA GLU A 599 20.47 19.77 21.63
C GLU A 599 21.92 19.66 22.15
N ILE A 600 22.91 19.69 21.25
CA ILE A 600 24.33 19.78 21.62
C ILE A 600 24.62 21.14 22.26
N GLU A 601 24.21 22.23 21.60
CA GLU A 601 24.40 23.59 22.12
C GLU A 601 23.73 23.77 23.49
N TYR A 602 22.52 23.24 23.66
CA TYR A 602 21.78 23.26 24.93
C TYR A 602 22.57 22.60 26.07
N LYS A 603 23.19 21.44 25.83
CA LYS A 603 24.00 20.74 26.84
C LYS A 603 25.23 21.53 27.25
N ASP A 604 25.86 22.23 26.30
CA ASP A 604 27.02 23.06 26.62
C ASP A 604 26.61 24.32 27.40
N LEU A 605 25.51 24.96 27.03
CA LEU A 605 24.94 26.06 27.82
C LEU A 605 24.51 25.61 29.22
N GLU A 606 24.02 24.37 29.38
CA GLU A 606 23.67 23.82 30.69
C GLU A 606 24.89 23.72 31.61
N LYS A 607 26.04 23.28 31.07
CA LYS A 607 27.31 23.30 31.81
C LYS A 607 27.70 24.72 32.19
N SER A 608 27.61 25.67 31.26
CA SER A 608 27.87 27.08 31.52
C SER A 608 26.96 27.65 32.62
N SER A 609 25.69 27.27 32.64
CA SER A 609 24.74 27.64 33.71
C SER A 609 25.16 27.11 35.08
N ARG A 610 25.63 25.85 35.16
CA ARG A 610 26.15 25.27 36.41
C ARG A 610 27.41 26.00 36.90
N ILE A 611 28.32 26.31 35.97
CA ILE A 611 29.54 27.07 36.28
C ILE A 611 29.18 28.48 36.77
N ALA A 612 28.23 29.15 36.11
CA ALA A 612 27.76 30.48 36.52
C ALA A 612 27.25 30.46 37.96
N LYS A 613 26.37 29.52 38.32
CA LYS A 613 25.84 29.38 39.68
C LYS A 613 26.93 29.13 40.72
N ALA A 614 27.90 28.26 40.40
CA ALA A 614 29.01 27.98 41.29
C ALA A 614 29.91 29.21 41.50
N LEU A 615 30.24 29.93 40.43
CA LEU A 615 31.01 31.17 40.50
C LEU A 615 30.28 32.26 41.27
N GLU A 616 28.97 32.41 41.05
CA GLU A 616 28.13 33.39 41.74
C GLU A 616 28.13 33.13 43.25
N TYR A 617 27.92 31.88 43.66
CA TYR A 617 28.00 31.49 45.07
C TYR A 617 29.38 31.81 45.67
N LEU A 618 30.46 31.47 44.96
CA LEU A 618 31.82 31.76 45.40
C LEU A 618 32.08 33.28 45.54
N THR A 619 31.68 34.08 44.56
CA THR A 619 31.99 35.53 44.55
C THR A 619 31.09 36.33 45.49
N GLU A 620 29.80 36.00 45.57
CA GLU A 620 28.83 36.79 46.33
C GLU A 620 28.64 36.28 47.75
N THR A 621 28.70 34.96 47.98
CA THR A 621 28.44 34.36 49.31
C THR A 621 29.72 34.08 50.09
N VAL A 622 30.78 33.61 49.41
CA VAL A 622 32.01 33.13 50.09
C VAL A 622 33.05 34.25 50.21
N LEU A 623 33.45 34.86 49.08
CA LEU A 623 34.57 35.82 48.99
C LEU A 623 34.17 37.30 49.11
N GLY A 624 32.87 37.60 49.29
CA GLY A 624 32.41 38.97 49.48
C GLY A 624 32.96 39.63 50.75
N ARG A 625 32.89 40.97 50.82
CA ARG A 625 33.25 41.75 52.02
C ARG A 625 32.49 41.29 53.27
N ASP A 626 31.22 40.99 53.08
CA ASP A 626 30.33 40.42 54.09
C ASP A 626 30.11 38.91 53.88
N GLY A 627 30.98 38.29 53.10
CA GLY A 627 30.97 36.85 52.83
C GLY A 627 31.34 36.04 54.06
N ILE A 628 31.06 34.73 53.99
CA ILE A 628 31.25 33.81 55.12
C ILE A 628 32.71 33.83 55.61
N LEU A 629 33.68 33.82 54.69
CA LEU A 629 35.11 33.81 55.05
C LEU A 629 35.54 35.12 55.73
N ALA A 630 35.16 36.27 55.16
CA ALA A 630 35.51 37.56 55.73
C ALA A 630 34.94 37.73 57.15
N LYS A 631 33.68 37.34 57.37
CA LYS A 631 33.03 37.37 58.70
C LYS A 631 33.73 36.45 59.70
N GLN A 632 34.02 35.20 59.32
CA GLN A 632 34.69 34.24 60.21
C GLN A 632 36.10 34.69 60.57
N LEU A 633 36.89 35.13 59.59
CA LEU A 633 38.26 35.62 59.81
C LEU A 633 38.27 36.88 60.67
N THR A 634 37.33 37.80 60.46
CA THR A 634 37.17 39.00 61.27
C THR A 634 36.85 38.66 62.73
N SER A 635 35.90 37.75 62.96
CA SER A 635 35.53 37.33 64.33
C SER A 635 36.71 36.65 65.04
N LEU A 636 37.39 35.74 64.36
CA LEU A 636 38.54 35.01 64.91
C LEU A 636 39.69 35.98 65.23
N ALA A 637 40.00 36.90 64.33
CA ALA A 637 41.06 37.88 64.55
C ALA A 637 40.76 38.79 65.75
N ARG A 638 39.52 39.28 65.87
CA ARG A 638 39.07 40.08 67.01
C ARG A 638 39.30 39.34 68.34
N GLU A 639 38.86 38.09 68.42
CA GLU A 639 39.00 37.25 69.63
C GLU A 639 40.47 36.97 69.97
N LEU A 640 41.30 36.70 68.97
CA LEU A 640 42.73 36.47 69.18
C LEU A 640 43.42 37.76 69.66
N ILE A 641 43.21 38.88 68.97
CA ILE A 641 43.86 40.15 69.31
C ILE A 641 43.49 40.57 70.75
N GLU A 642 42.21 40.51 71.12
CA GLU A 642 41.75 40.84 72.47
C GLU A 642 42.40 39.94 73.54
N ARG A 643 42.36 38.63 73.31
CA ARG A 643 42.93 37.64 74.24
C ARG A 643 44.43 37.86 74.45
N TYR A 644 45.19 38.01 73.37
CA TYR A 644 46.64 38.17 73.44
C TYR A 644 47.03 39.53 74.01
N ALA A 645 46.32 40.61 73.66
CA ALA A 645 46.60 41.93 74.21
C ALA A 645 46.39 41.94 75.73
N ASN A 646 45.29 41.35 76.21
CA ASN A 646 45.02 41.19 77.65
C ASN A 646 46.07 40.33 78.36
N MET A 647 46.52 39.25 77.72
CA MET A 647 47.59 38.40 78.25
C MET A 647 48.90 39.19 78.36
N VAL A 648 49.23 40.01 77.37
CA VAL A 648 50.43 40.86 77.38
C VAL A 648 50.32 41.93 78.47
N LEU A 649 49.19 42.63 78.58
CA LEU A 649 48.94 43.64 79.64
C LEU A 649 49.04 43.06 81.05
N LYS A 650 48.44 41.88 81.28
CA LYS A 650 48.59 41.17 82.56
C LYS A 650 50.03 40.75 82.80
N GLY A 651 50.72 40.25 81.77
CA GLY A 651 52.12 39.86 81.84
C GLY A 651 53.09 41.03 82.04
N MET A 652 52.65 42.24 81.70
CA MET A 652 53.29 43.51 81.97
C MET A 652 53.08 43.98 83.42
N GLY A 653 52.15 43.38 84.16
CA GLY A 653 51.81 43.73 85.55
C GLY A 653 50.90 44.95 85.66
N LEU A 654 50.16 45.26 84.61
CA LEU A 654 49.12 46.29 84.63
C LEU A 654 47.77 45.63 84.88
N ASP A 655 47.00 46.18 85.82
CA ASP A 655 45.62 45.75 86.10
C ASP A 655 44.61 46.36 85.10
N LEU A 656 44.99 46.39 83.83
CA LEU A 656 44.17 46.88 82.73
C LEU A 656 43.73 45.73 81.84
N ARG A 657 42.49 45.80 81.35
CA ARG A 657 41.97 44.92 80.31
C ARG A 657 41.42 45.73 79.17
N ILE A 658 41.49 45.21 77.97
CA ILE A 658 40.85 45.76 76.79
C ILE A 658 39.75 44.83 76.31
N SER A 659 38.70 45.42 75.74
CA SER A 659 37.65 44.71 75.01
C SER A 659 37.56 45.29 73.60
N ILE A 660 37.41 44.43 72.60
CA ILE A 660 37.35 44.83 71.19
C ILE A 660 35.95 44.52 70.64
N SER A 661 35.25 45.56 70.21
CA SER A 661 33.92 45.44 69.61
C SER A 661 33.97 44.84 68.20
N THR A 662 32.81 44.53 67.61
CA THR A 662 32.70 44.05 66.22
C THR A 662 33.23 45.05 65.19
N ASP A 663 33.25 46.34 65.53
CA ASP A 663 33.80 47.41 64.70
C ASP A 663 35.24 47.77 65.07
N PHE A 664 35.91 46.89 65.81
CA PHE A 664 37.27 47.09 66.32
C PHE A 664 37.40 48.36 67.16
N ASP A 665 36.32 48.81 67.81
CA ASP A 665 36.42 49.82 68.83
C ASP A 665 37.03 49.21 70.11
N ILE A 666 37.84 49.99 70.82
CA ILE A 666 38.65 49.50 71.93
C ILE A 666 38.21 50.22 73.21
N SER A 667 37.58 49.46 74.11
CA SER A 667 37.28 49.89 75.47
C SER A 667 38.35 49.40 76.43
N VAL A 668 38.75 50.24 77.39
CA VAL A 668 39.72 49.89 78.42
C VAL A 668 39.02 49.78 79.77
N TRP A 669 39.31 48.73 80.51
CA TRP A 669 38.74 48.44 81.83
C TRP A 669 39.86 48.43 82.86
N SER A 670 39.70 49.24 83.90
CA SER A 670 40.54 49.28 85.08
C SER A 670 39.80 48.70 86.29
N PRO A 671 40.46 48.51 87.45
CA PRO A 671 39.78 48.11 88.67
C PRO A 671 38.72 49.12 89.15
N LEU A 672 38.82 50.38 88.69
CA LEU A 672 37.91 51.48 89.01
C LEU A 672 36.73 51.62 88.02
N GLY A 673 36.69 50.79 86.97
CA GLY A 673 35.65 50.83 85.93
C GLY A 673 36.19 51.05 84.50
N GLU A 674 35.28 51.30 83.57
CA GLU A 674 35.60 51.58 82.16
C GLU A 674 36.23 52.97 82.01
N ILE A 675 37.33 53.03 81.24
CA ILE A 675 38.06 54.25 80.92
C ILE A 675 38.04 54.40 79.39
N ASP A 676 37.66 55.59 78.93
CA ASP A 676 37.83 55.96 77.52
C ASP A 676 39.32 55.95 77.16
N ILE A 677 39.70 55.33 76.05
CA ILE A 677 41.08 55.24 75.57
C ILE A 677 41.79 56.62 75.48
N ARG A 678 41.03 57.71 75.30
CA ARG A 678 41.54 59.09 75.28
C ARG A 678 41.94 59.62 76.66
N ASN A 679 41.35 59.08 77.72
CA ASN A 679 41.55 59.48 79.11
C ASN A 679 42.56 58.59 79.87
N VAL A 680 43.09 57.57 79.21
CA VAL A 680 44.16 56.70 79.73
C VAL A 680 45.46 57.50 79.86
N SER A 681 46.26 57.23 80.91
CA SER A 681 47.53 57.94 81.09
C SER A 681 48.51 57.65 79.93
N GLY A 682 49.47 58.54 79.68
CA GLY A 682 50.43 58.38 78.58
C GLY A 682 51.23 57.07 78.65
N GLY A 683 51.57 56.60 79.87
CA GLY A 683 52.27 55.34 80.09
C GLY A 683 51.40 54.11 79.82
N GLU A 684 50.15 54.12 80.30
CA GLU A 684 49.17 53.06 80.03
C GLU A 684 48.79 53.01 78.55
N LYS A 685 48.63 54.17 77.89
CA LYS A 685 48.37 54.26 76.46
C LYS A 685 49.50 53.60 75.66
N THR A 686 50.75 53.83 76.06
CA THR A 686 51.92 53.18 75.47
C THR A 686 51.95 51.67 75.70
N ALA A 687 51.59 51.21 76.90
CA ALA A 687 51.49 49.79 77.21
C ALA A 687 50.41 49.08 76.40
N ILE A 688 49.21 49.66 76.30
CA ILE A 688 48.08 49.18 75.48
C ILE A 688 48.48 49.15 74.01
N ALA A 689 49.11 50.22 73.50
CA ALA A 689 49.59 50.27 72.12
C ALA A 689 50.58 49.14 71.82
N THR A 690 51.52 48.89 72.74
CA THR A 690 52.51 47.81 72.62
C THR A 690 51.84 46.44 72.68
N ALA A 691 50.92 46.22 73.61
CA ALA A 691 50.18 44.98 73.76
C ALA A 691 49.34 44.64 72.51
N LEU A 692 48.66 45.63 71.93
CA LEU A 692 47.90 45.47 70.69
C LEU A 692 48.79 45.11 69.50
N ARG A 693 49.95 45.74 69.38
CA ARG A 693 50.92 45.45 68.31
C ARG A 693 51.45 44.02 68.41
N MET A 694 51.80 43.58 69.62
CA MET A 694 52.23 42.20 69.88
C MET A 694 51.09 41.20 69.61
N ALA A 695 49.87 41.52 70.04
CA ALA A 695 48.70 40.69 69.81
C ALA A 695 48.36 40.56 68.31
N LEU A 696 48.49 41.66 67.56
CA LEU A 696 48.32 41.68 66.11
C LEU A 696 49.44 40.90 65.41
N ALA A 697 50.70 41.03 65.87
CA ALA A 697 51.81 40.21 65.39
C ALA A 697 51.49 38.72 65.57
N TYR A 698 51.00 38.34 66.75
CA TYR A 698 50.62 36.97 67.05
C TYR A 698 49.46 36.48 66.19
N ALA A 699 48.39 37.29 66.06
CA ALA A 699 47.21 36.93 65.27
C ALA A 699 47.56 36.68 63.79
N ILE A 700 48.51 37.42 63.23
CA ILE A 700 48.92 37.30 61.83
C ILE A 700 49.97 36.19 61.64
N LEU A 701 50.99 36.14 62.49
CA LEU A 701 52.08 35.17 62.37
C LEU A 701 51.75 33.79 62.94
N GLY A 702 50.66 33.67 63.70
CA GLY A 702 50.28 32.49 64.48
C GLY A 702 51.22 32.18 65.66
N ARG A 703 52.13 33.11 66.00
CA ARG A 703 53.21 32.94 66.99
C ARG A 703 53.79 34.27 67.43
N MET A 704 54.49 34.28 68.56
CA MET A 704 55.23 35.46 69.00
C MET A 704 56.34 35.83 67.99
N PRO A 705 56.54 37.13 67.72
CA PRO A 705 57.63 37.57 66.86
C PRO A 705 58.98 37.24 67.52
N GLY A 706 59.98 36.91 66.71
CA GLY A 706 61.31 36.57 67.25
C GLY A 706 62.13 37.79 67.70
N PHE A 707 61.78 38.98 67.19
CA PHE A 707 62.38 40.24 67.59
C PHE A 707 61.32 41.35 67.71
N PHE A 708 61.63 42.45 68.40
CA PHE A 708 60.79 43.64 68.49
C PHE A 708 61.65 44.90 68.54
N ILE A 709 61.32 45.92 67.75
CA ILE A 709 62.10 47.17 67.67
C ILE A 709 61.25 48.37 68.11
N LEU A 710 61.79 49.18 69.02
CA LEU A 710 61.18 50.40 69.53
C LEU A 710 62.12 51.59 69.32
N ASP A 711 61.77 52.52 68.44
CA ASP A 711 62.53 53.75 68.18
C ASP A 711 61.92 54.94 68.91
N GLU A 712 62.70 55.51 69.84
CA GLU A 712 62.37 56.60 70.78
C GLU A 712 61.03 56.39 71.50
N PRO A 713 60.83 55.24 72.19
CA PRO A 713 59.53 54.90 72.78
C PRO A 713 59.17 55.78 73.99
N THR A 714 60.15 56.51 74.54
CA THR A 714 60.03 57.43 75.67
C THR A 714 59.76 58.88 75.27
N ALA A 715 59.66 59.19 73.97
CA ALA A 715 59.41 60.53 73.49
C ALA A 715 58.10 61.08 74.10
N HIS A 716 58.16 62.31 74.62
CA HIS A 716 57.01 63.01 75.23
C HIS A 716 56.49 62.40 76.55
N LEU A 717 57.28 61.55 77.24
CA LEU A 717 56.95 61.01 78.57
C LEU A 717 57.73 61.72 79.69
N ASP A 718 57.08 61.92 80.84
CA ASP A 718 57.73 62.37 82.08
C ASP A 718 58.63 61.27 82.70
N ALA A 719 59.42 61.60 83.73
CA ALA A 719 60.37 60.66 84.33
C ALA A 719 59.71 59.40 84.93
N GLU A 720 58.54 59.53 85.56
CA GLU A 720 57.83 58.42 86.18
C GLU A 720 57.27 57.45 85.13
N ARG A 721 56.68 57.98 84.05
CA ARG A 721 56.18 57.20 82.92
C ARG A 721 57.29 56.55 82.11
N ARG A 722 58.45 57.20 81.97
CA ARG A 722 59.64 56.60 81.31
C ARG A 722 60.15 55.37 82.05
N ARG A 723 60.26 55.44 83.38
CA ARG A 723 60.65 54.28 84.21
C ARG A 723 59.67 53.13 84.07
N THR A 724 58.37 53.43 84.15
CA THR A 724 57.31 52.44 83.92
C THR A 724 57.46 51.75 82.56
N LEU A 725 57.72 52.52 81.50
CA LEU A 725 57.95 51.98 80.17
C LEU A 725 59.21 51.11 80.07
N PHE A 726 60.31 51.51 80.72
CA PHE A 726 61.53 50.70 80.74
C PHE A 726 61.34 49.38 81.50
N ASP A 727 60.64 49.39 82.63
CA ASP A 727 60.26 48.16 83.35
C ASP A 727 59.42 47.23 82.47
N LEU A 728 58.47 47.80 81.71
CA LEU A 728 57.66 47.05 80.74
C LEU A 728 58.53 46.45 79.64
N ILE A 729 59.44 47.23 79.05
CA ILE A 729 60.37 46.76 78.02
C ILE A 729 61.25 45.63 78.55
N LYS A 730 61.74 45.71 79.79
CA LYS A 730 62.53 44.64 80.40
C LYS A 730 61.72 43.35 80.52
N ARG A 731 60.48 43.42 81.01
CA ARG A 731 59.54 42.27 81.08
C ARG A 731 59.22 41.69 79.70
N ILE A 732 59.14 42.52 78.65
CA ILE A 732 58.98 42.04 77.27
C ILE A 732 60.24 41.30 76.81
N SER A 733 61.43 41.83 77.10
CA SER A 733 62.70 41.22 76.70
C SER A 733 62.98 39.86 77.36
N GLU A 734 62.36 39.57 78.51
CA GLU A 734 62.39 38.23 79.12
C GLU A 734 61.54 37.21 78.34
N LYS A 735 60.53 37.68 77.59
CA LYS A 735 59.59 36.82 76.84
C LYS A 735 59.89 36.76 75.35
N LEU A 736 60.62 37.73 74.81
CA LEU A 736 61.02 37.81 73.41
C LEU A 736 62.51 37.54 73.26
N PRO A 737 62.94 36.71 72.29
CA PRO A 737 64.36 36.41 72.10
C PRO A 737 65.26 37.61 71.81
N GLN A 738 64.71 38.69 71.24
CA GLN A 738 65.46 39.89 70.89
C GLN A 738 64.56 41.13 70.98
N VAL A 739 65.00 42.15 71.73
CA VAL A 739 64.34 43.45 71.80
C VAL A 739 65.37 44.53 71.52
N ILE A 740 65.09 45.42 70.58
CA ILE A 740 66.00 46.52 70.21
C ILE A 740 65.29 47.83 70.55
N VAL A 741 65.87 48.62 71.45
CA VAL A 741 65.35 49.93 71.84
C VAL A 741 66.33 51.00 71.39
N VAL A 742 65.85 52.01 70.68
CA VAL A 742 66.62 53.19 70.33
C VAL A 742 66.10 54.35 71.16
N THR A 743 66.96 55.04 71.90
CA THR A 743 66.54 56.19 72.70
C THR A 743 67.71 57.13 73.00
N HIS A 744 67.43 58.37 73.37
CA HIS A 744 68.40 59.28 73.97
C HIS A 744 68.45 59.18 75.51
N ASP A 745 67.51 58.45 76.12
CA ASP A 745 67.44 58.29 77.57
C ASP A 745 68.47 57.29 78.07
N ILE A 746 69.35 57.76 78.97
CA ILE A 746 70.44 56.96 79.53
C ILE A 746 69.91 55.90 80.52
N GLU A 747 68.73 56.10 81.12
CA GLU A 747 68.11 55.14 82.07
C GLU A 747 67.89 53.74 81.45
N VAL A 748 67.75 53.63 80.11
CA VAL A 748 67.63 52.31 79.44
C VAL A 748 68.90 51.47 79.56
N ILE A 749 70.06 52.12 79.75
CA ILE A 749 71.37 51.45 79.84
C ILE A 749 71.34 50.46 81.01
N ASP A 750 70.71 50.82 82.13
CA ASP A 750 70.69 50.01 83.34
C ASP A 750 69.98 48.66 83.11
N ILE A 751 68.89 48.66 82.35
CA ILE A 751 68.10 47.45 82.08
C ILE A 751 68.56 46.64 80.86
N ALA A 752 69.33 47.25 79.95
CA ALA A 752 69.76 46.62 78.70
C ALA A 752 70.84 45.54 78.92
N ASP A 753 70.75 44.45 78.18
CA ASP A 753 71.75 43.39 78.17
C ASP A 753 72.95 43.76 77.27
N ASN A 754 72.67 44.51 76.20
CA ASN A 754 73.66 45.01 75.24
C ASN A 754 73.47 46.52 75.02
N VAL A 755 74.55 47.30 75.00
CA VAL A 755 74.48 48.75 74.84
C VAL A 755 75.36 49.21 73.68
N LEU A 756 74.74 49.90 72.72
CA LEU A 756 75.36 50.49 71.54
C LEU A 756 75.27 52.01 71.67
N GLU A 757 76.40 52.67 71.93
CA GLU A 757 76.47 54.12 71.95
C GLU A 757 76.73 54.64 70.53
N VAL A 758 75.91 55.59 70.08
CA VAL A 758 76.05 56.24 68.77
C VAL A 758 76.26 57.73 69.00
N TYR A 759 77.39 58.24 68.55
CA TYR A 759 77.74 59.65 68.64
C TYR A 759 78.28 60.17 67.30
N LYS A 760 78.47 61.48 67.20
CA LYS A 760 79.04 62.14 66.02
C LYS A 760 80.49 62.50 66.25
N GLU A 761 81.34 62.13 65.31
CA GLU A 761 82.68 62.68 65.15
C GLU A 761 82.72 63.49 63.85
N GLY A 762 82.72 64.82 63.98
CA GLY A 762 82.49 65.72 62.85
C GLY A 762 81.13 65.47 62.18
N ALA A 763 81.14 65.12 60.89
CA ALA A 763 79.94 64.79 60.11
C ALA A 763 79.65 63.27 60.03
N ARG A 764 80.39 62.43 60.76
CA ARG A 764 80.30 60.96 60.70
C ARG A 764 79.68 60.40 61.98
N SER A 765 78.78 59.44 61.84
CA SER A 765 78.24 58.65 62.94
C SER A 765 79.19 57.51 63.26
N ILE A 766 79.50 57.33 64.54
CA ILE A 766 80.32 56.23 65.04
C ILE A 766 79.48 55.41 66.02
N VAL A 767 79.57 54.09 65.90
CA VAL A 767 78.92 53.14 66.80
C VAL A 767 79.98 52.51 67.68
N ARG A 768 79.78 52.55 69.00
CA ARG A 768 80.68 51.97 70.00
C ARG A 768 79.90 50.99 70.87
N TYR A 769 80.44 49.79 71.04
CA TYR A 769 79.90 48.82 72.00
C TYR A 769 80.34 49.23 73.41
N VAL A 770 79.38 49.38 74.32
CA VAL A 770 79.67 49.65 75.72
C VAL A 770 79.61 48.32 76.46
N HIS A 771 80.77 47.84 76.92
CA HIS A 771 80.83 46.71 77.82
C HIS A 771 80.46 47.19 79.22
N LYS A 772 79.37 46.64 79.78
CA LYS A 772 79.10 46.78 81.22
C LYS A 772 80.24 46.09 81.99
N GLN A 773 80.85 46.81 82.94
CA GLN A 773 81.76 46.21 83.91
C GLN A 773 80.99 45.35 84.90
#